data_AF-A0A8S1J4U4-F1
#
_entry.id   AF-A0A8S1J4U4-F1
#
_cell.length_a   1.000
_cell.length_b   1.000
_cell.length_c   1.000
_cell.angle_alpha   90.00
_cell.angle_beta   90.00
_cell.angle_gamma   90.00
#
_symmetry.space_group_name_H-M   'P 1'
#
loop_
_entity.id
_entity.type
_entity.pdbx_description
1 polymer ?
#
loop_
_entity_poly.entity_id
_entity_poly.type
_entity_poly.pdbx_seq_one_letter_code
_entity_poly.pdbx_strand_id
1 'polypeptide(L)'
;MASGEESASPRSRPFLTQLQREALDAALAEKQDKAKLHKEEHRWMATHRRNRSKDFVGDRKSRMAKGSGAPKKGGGGGKYTWGTWGVGEGAERAAVDKNDPNYNSEEDRKVVFKVSTEIKEEVEKYKQRVAGIINEYFDNNDISETANLLYDLDLPHFAQYFVKKAIVMALDRRDREREMVSVLLSSLYNEVVYPDQMRKGFLSVVESVDDLKLDVPEAVDLVSLFVARAIVDDIIPPAIVSKAIAPEGSAMEALLQQVEVHLAARHCTEKLLRCWGGAAGLNYQDTKDSIVKMLFEYTSSHDIDEARRCLWNLGVKFFHHEFVKQAIHMAMETKMHRGAFIDLLSALHGDGELSDVQVQKGISRVATRLDDTVLDNPSAKEQFAEVVEAARAGGLIKASLEEILTEANAERNAGHPHPYSIGEFKKVAKDTVREYFGSSDVDEVATRLLELEEPGLHHIFVKHAVQLAMDGKDREREMVCVLLSALYPQVLTGDQLGQGFTRLLASAEDLVLDNPDAAHLLSLFTGRIIIDEVLPPSFLTTVLGVLPDKCLGIQIVQSTGSMLSARHASERLLNCFHGGAKDVEQIRSDIMTMLREYMLSKDIKEVSRCLHDLSVPFYHHELVRRALEMALESDMAVEAVSKMLEYFADSGEINETQMKKGFDRVAGMLDDLALDYPQGKERFATIKAKADEGKWLEAAPKAEA
;
A
#
# COMPACT_ATOMS: atom_id res chain seq x y z
N MET A 1 48.32 -38.76 -47.53
CA MET A 1 48.27 -38.68 -46.05
C MET A 1 48.57 -37.25 -45.65
N ALA A 2 47.53 -36.47 -45.39
CA ALA A 2 47.61 -35.16 -44.75
C ALA A 2 46.29 -34.99 -43.99
N SER A 3 46.30 -35.37 -42.72
CA SER A 3 45.30 -35.05 -41.69
C SER A 3 45.59 -33.62 -41.22
N GLY A 4 44.65 -32.67 -41.15
CA GLY A 4 43.32 -32.73 -40.58
C GLY A 4 43.27 -31.69 -39.46
N GLU A 5 43.17 -30.41 -39.82
CA GLU A 5 42.99 -29.31 -38.87
C GLU A 5 41.49 -29.14 -38.60
N GLU A 6 41.03 -29.64 -37.45
CA GLU A 6 39.72 -29.33 -36.89
C GLU A 6 39.76 -27.96 -36.21
N SER A 7 38.90 -27.07 -36.71
CA SER A 7 38.57 -25.78 -36.11
C SER A 7 37.88 -25.96 -34.76
N ALA A 8 38.59 -25.64 -33.66
CA ALA A 8 38.00 -25.59 -32.33
C ALA A 8 37.23 -24.27 -32.11
N SER A 9 35.93 -24.40 -31.81
CA SER A 9 35.02 -23.33 -31.35
C SER A 9 35.55 -22.64 -30.08
N PRO A 10 35.40 -21.30 -29.92
CA PRO A 10 35.82 -20.58 -28.73
C PRO A 10 34.80 -20.84 -27.60
N ARG A 11 34.98 -21.94 -26.87
CA ARG A 11 34.22 -22.18 -25.63
C ARG A 11 34.57 -21.09 -24.60
N SER A 12 33.51 -20.53 -24.05
CA SER A 12 33.43 -19.48 -23.02
C SER A 12 34.59 -19.50 -22.02
N ARG A 13 35.34 -18.40 -21.95
CA ARG A 13 36.05 -18.06 -20.72
C ARG A 13 35.00 -17.82 -19.63
N PRO A 14 35.09 -18.45 -18.45
CA PRO A 14 34.20 -18.14 -17.34
C PRO A 14 34.29 -16.66 -17.00
N PHE A 15 33.13 -16.01 -16.84
CA PHE A 15 32.99 -14.58 -16.54
C PHE A 15 33.73 -14.15 -15.25
N LEU A 16 33.90 -15.08 -14.31
CA LEU A 16 34.68 -14.90 -13.09
C LEU A 16 35.88 -15.83 -13.12
N THR A 17 37.06 -15.29 -12.80
CA THR A 17 38.22 -16.12 -12.45
C THR A 17 37.87 -17.00 -11.25
N GLN A 18 38.56 -18.14 -11.09
CA GLN A 18 38.28 -19.06 -9.99
C GLN A 18 38.38 -18.38 -8.62
N LEU A 19 39.34 -17.46 -8.47
CA LEU A 19 39.47 -16.60 -7.29
C LEU A 19 38.27 -15.67 -7.07
N GLN A 20 37.66 -15.15 -8.13
CA GLN A 20 36.47 -14.30 -8.04
C GLN A 20 35.20 -15.09 -7.70
N ARG A 21 35.09 -16.35 -8.17
CA ARG A 21 34.03 -17.27 -7.74
C ARG A 21 34.16 -17.61 -6.26
N GLU A 22 35.37 -17.98 -5.82
CA GLU A 22 35.64 -18.29 -4.42
C GLU A 22 35.40 -17.08 -3.51
N ALA A 23 35.74 -15.87 -3.96
CA ALA A 23 35.44 -14.63 -3.24
C ALA A 23 33.93 -14.32 -3.20
N LEU A 24 33.20 -14.58 -4.28
CA LEU A 24 31.75 -14.39 -4.33
C LEU A 24 31.02 -15.42 -3.46
N ASP A 25 31.42 -16.68 -3.51
CA ASP A 25 30.86 -17.74 -2.67
C ASP A 25 31.19 -17.51 -1.19
N ALA A 26 32.40 -17.03 -0.88
CA ALA A 26 32.77 -16.61 0.47
C ALA A 26 31.94 -15.39 0.94
N ALA A 27 31.71 -14.40 0.08
CA ALA A 27 30.88 -13.24 0.41
C ALA A 27 29.40 -13.60 0.56
N LEU A 28 28.88 -14.54 -0.22
CA LEU A 28 27.52 -15.06 -0.12
C LEU A 28 27.35 -15.92 1.14
N ALA A 29 28.35 -16.74 1.49
CA ALA A 29 28.37 -17.50 2.73
C ALA A 29 28.44 -16.56 3.95
N GLU A 30 29.29 -15.53 3.92
CA GLU A 30 29.37 -14.51 4.95
C GLU A 30 28.06 -13.70 5.05
N LYS A 31 27.36 -13.46 3.94
CA LYS A 31 26.04 -12.80 3.92
C LYS A 31 24.93 -13.72 4.40
N GLN A 32 24.98 -15.03 4.13
CA GLN A 32 24.02 -15.99 4.68
C GLN A 32 24.23 -16.20 6.18
N ASP A 33 25.48 -16.20 6.64
CA ASP A 33 25.82 -16.26 8.05
C ASP A 33 25.49 -14.95 8.75
N LYS A 34 25.73 -13.79 8.12
CA LYS A 34 25.25 -12.48 8.59
C LYS A 34 23.74 -12.35 8.52
N ALA A 35 23.04 -12.95 7.57
CA ALA A 35 21.58 -12.94 7.50
C ALA A 35 20.96 -13.92 8.49
N LYS A 36 21.64 -15.01 8.84
CA LYS A 36 21.29 -15.91 9.96
C LYS A 36 21.56 -15.23 11.30
N LEU A 37 22.71 -14.59 11.47
CA LEU A 37 23.06 -13.76 12.62
C LEU A 37 22.13 -12.55 12.74
N HIS A 38 21.71 -11.92 11.64
CA HIS A 38 20.75 -10.81 11.64
C HIS A 38 19.32 -11.33 11.85
N LYS A 39 18.93 -12.52 11.37
CA LYS A 39 17.66 -13.17 11.77
C LYS A 39 17.67 -13.61 13.23
N GLU A 40 18.80 -14.06 13.76
CA GLU A 40 18.97 -14.42 15.16
C GLU A 40 19.10 -13.19 16.05
N GLU A 41 19.72 -12.10 15.59
CA GLU A 41 19.78 -10.79 16.24
C GLU A 41 18.44 -10.07 16.14
N HIS A 42 17.67 -10.18 15.06
CA HIS A 42 16.30 -9.67 15.00
C HIS A 42 15.35 -10.52 15.84
N ARG A 43 15.56 -11.84 15.94
CA ARG A 43 14.82 -12.72 16.87
C ARG A 43 15.24 -12.47 18.33
N TRP A 44 16.50 -12.18 18.59
CA TRP A 44 17.05 -11.84 19.90
C TRP A 44 16.71 -10.40 20.30
N MET A 45 16.70 -9.44 19.38
CA MET A 45 16.26 -8.06 19.58
C MET A 45 14.74 -7.95 19.62
N ALA A 46 13.96 -8.76 18.92
CA ALA A 46 12.50 -8.80 19.09
C ALA A 46 12.11 -9.41 20.45
N THR A 47 12.88 -10.37 20.96
CA THR A 47 12.70 -10.92 22.32
C THR A 47 13.27 -10.02 23.41
N HIS A 48 14.29 -9.20 23.13
CA HIS A 48 14.94 -8.28 24.10
C HIS A 48 14.50 -6.80 24.00
N ARG A 49 13.81 -6.34 22.94
CA ARG A 49 13.08 -5.05 22.95
C ARG A 49 11.84 -5.11 23.85
N ARG A 50 11.33 -6.32 24.12
CA ARG A 50 10.37 -6.59 25.20
C ARG A 50 10.98 -6.47 26.59
N ASN A 51 12.31 -6.35 26.73
CA ASN A 51 12.98 -6.46 28.02
C ASN A 51 14.30 -5.65 28.09
N ARG A 52 14.25 -4.33 27.87
CA ARG A 52 15.33 -3.42 28.33
C ARG A 52 14.80 -2.04 28.73
N SER A 53 13.98 -2.03 29.78
CA SER A 53 14.01 -0.99 30.81
C SER A 53 14.54 -1.63 32.08
N LYS A 54 15.85 -1.85 32.11
CA LYS A 54 16.74 -2.01 33.27
C LYS A 54 17.98 -2.75 32.78
N ASP A 55 19.11 -2.06 32.82
CA ASP A 55 20.26 -2.60 33.53
C ASP A 55 21.22 -1.45 33.82
N PHE A 56 21.33 -1.13 35.12
CA PHE A 56 22.60 -0.77 35.70
C PHE A 56 22.71 -1.48 37.05
N VAL A 57 23.93 -1.98 37.29
CA VAL A 57 24.53 -2.44 38.55
C VAL A 57 24.49 -3.94 38.85
N GLY A 58 25.64 -4.57 38.61
CA GLY A 58 26.41 -5.16 39.72
C GLY A 58 26.16 -6.62 40.04
N ASP A 59 27.00 -7.45 39.44
CA ASP A 59 27.19 -8.87 39.67
C ASP A 59 27.49 -9.23 41.15
N ARG A 60 26.62 -10.03 41.79
CA ARG A 60 26.97 -10.87 42.96
C ARG A 60 26.19 -12.20 42.93
N LYS A 61 26.93 -13.25 42.62
CA LYS A 61 26.57 -14.68 42.65
C LYS A 61 25.86 -15.11 43.95
N SER A 62 24.88 -16.01 43.84
CA SER A 62 24.58 -17.01 44.88
C SER A 62 24.03 -18.30 44.26
N ARG A 63 24.56 -19.43 44.74
CA ARG A 63 24.24 -20.81 44.37
C ARG A 63 23.03 -21.32 45.16
N MET A 64 22.19 -22.13 44.50
CA MET A 64 21.35 -23.22 45.02
C MET A 64 20.42 -23.01 46.25
N ALA A 65 19.13 -23.32 46.09
CA ALA A 65 18.41 -24.37 46.85
C ALA A 65 16.91 -24.42 46.51
N LYS A 66 16.37 -25.64 46.39
CA LYS A 66 14.95 -25.98 46.18
C LYS A 66 14.08 -25.55 47.38
N GLY A 67 12.89 -25.00 47.13
CA GLY A 67 11.84 -24.83 48.15
C GLY A 67 10.59 -24.11 47.62
N SER A 68 9.41 -24.72 47.78
CA SER A 68 8.11 -24.19 47.39
C SER A 68 7.72 -22.99 48.26
N GLY A 69 7.88 -21.77 47.76
CA GLY A 69 7.62 -20.51 48.47
C GLY A 69 6.15 -20.20 48.73
N ALA A 70 5.39 -21.13 49.31
CA ALA A 70 4.07 -20.84 49.85
C ALA A 70 4.18 -20.27 51.29
N PRO A 71 3.54 -19.14 51.60
CA PRO A 71 3.53 -18.60 52.97
C PRO A 71 2.72 -19.50 53.91
N LYS A 72 3.27 -19.74 55.09
CA LYS A 72 2.66 -20.56 56.16
C LYS A 72 1.40 -19.85 56.69
N LYS A 73 0.28 -20.58 56.74
CA LYS A 73 -0.98 -20.13 57.38
C LYS A 73 -0.69 -19.50 58.75
N GLY A 74 -1.12 -18.24 58.94
CA GLY A 74 -1.35 -17.66 60.27
C GLY A 74 -0.21 -16.84 60.91
N GLY A 75 0.72 -16.26 60.15
CA GLY A 75 1.76 -15.38 60.71
C GLY A 75 1.64 -13.94 60.25
N GLY A 76 1.46 -13.01 61.20
CA GLY A 76 1.43 -11.56 60.96
C GLY A 76 2.74 -11.02 60.37
N GLY A 77 2.60 -10.14 59.39
CA GLY A 77 3.71 -9.53 58.64
C GLY A 77 4.60 -8.65 59.51
N GLY A 78 5.91 -8.82 59.36
CA GLY A 78 6.93 -7.92 59.91
C GLY A 78 6.98 -6.57 59.19
N LYS A 79 7.70 -5.62 59.81
CA LYS A 79 7.83 -4.22 59.35
C LYS A 79 8.21 -4.12 57.86
N TYR A 80 7.46 -3.27 57.17
CA TYR A 80 7.56 -2.87 55.75
C TYR A 80 6.84 -3.72 54.70
N THR A 81 5.84 -4.51 55.09
CA THR A 81 4.89 -5.08 54.13
C THR A 81 3.47 -4.67 54.49
N TRP A 82 2.76 -4.02 53.56
CA TRP A 82 1.32 -3.86 53.67
C TRP A 82 0.69 -5.26 53.62
N GLY A 83 -0.12 -5.58 54.62
CA GLY A 83 -0.90 -6.83 54.66
C GLY A 83 -1.86 -6.94 53.47
N THR A 84 -2.32 -8.15 53.20
CA THR A 84 -3.23 -8.48 52.09
C THR A 84 -4.52 -7.67 52.14
N TRP A 85 -4.70 -6.75 51.19
CA TRP A 85 -6.01 -6.17 50.86
C TRP A 85 -6.65 -7.03 49.78
N GLY A 86 -7.90 -7.47 50.00
CA GLY A 86 -8.70 -8.14 48.98
C GLY A 86 -8.84 -9.65 49.21
N VAL A 87 -9.85 -9.99 49.99
CA VAL A 87 -10.41 -11.33 50.17
C VAL A 87 -10.91 -11.85 48.82
N GLY A 88 -10.61 -13.12 48.54
CA GLY A 88 -11.08 -13.83 47.36
C GLY A 88 -12.60 -13.95 47.32
N GLU A 89 -13.11 -14.10 46.10
CA GLU A 89 -14.49 -14.47 45.81
C GLU A 89 -14.91 -15.68 46.68
N GLY A 90 -15.98 -15.51 47.48
CA GLY A 90 -16.57 -16.59 48.27
C GLY A 90 -16.89 -16.29 49.75
N ALA A 91 -16.91 -15.03 50.19
CA ALA A 91 -17.41 -14.69 51.53
C ALA A 91 -18.80 -14.05 51.44
N GLU A 92 -19.79 -14.71 52.04
CA GLU A 92 -21.15 -14.24 52.27
C GLU A 92 -21.14 -12.78 52.77
N ARG A 93 -22.12 -11.99 52.33
CA ARG A 93 -22.39 -10.63 52.86
C ARG A 93 -22.52 -10.72 54.38
N ALA A 94 -21.46 -10.40 55.11
CA ALA A 94 -21.53 -10.21 56.55
C ALA A 94 -22.54 -9.08 56.80
N ALA A 95 -23.65 -9.40 57.45
CA ALA A 95 -24.64 -8.42 57.84
C ALA A 95 -23.97 -7.40 58.76
N VAL A 96 -23.95 -6.14 58.34
CA VAL A 96 -23.40 -5.02 59.11
C VAL A 96 -24.22 -4.89 60.40
N ASP A 97 -23.57 -5.06 61.55
CA ASP A 97 -24.20 -4.93 62.87
C ASP A 97 -24.43 -3.46 63.18
N LYS A 98 -25.72 -3.07 63.23
CA LYS A 98 -26.16 -1.69 63.46
C LYS A 98 -25.92 -1.19 64.88
N ASN A 99 -25.51 -2.07 65.81
CA ASN A 99 -25.20 -1.72 67.19
C ASN A 99 -23.69 -1.61 67.47
N ASP A 100 -22.84 -1.63 66.44
CA ASP A 100 -21.40 -1.35 66.60
C ASP A 100 -21.19 0.13 67.02
N PRO A 101 -20.49 0.42 68.14
CA PRO A 101 -20.22 1.79 68.60
C PRO A 101 -19.43 2.66 67.60
N ASN A 102 -18.82 2.06 66.58
CA ASN A 102 -18.09 2.74 65.52
C ASN A 102 -18.88 2.81 64.20
N TYR A 103 -20.16 2.40 64.20
CA TYR A 103 -21.05 2.51 63.04
C TYR A 103 -21.49 3.97 62.83
N ASN A 104 -21.00 4.61 61.77
CA ASN A 104 -21.47 5.92 61.34
C ASN A 104 -22.48 5.77 60.20
N SER A 105 -23.74 6.14 60.45
CA SER A 105 -24.81 6.07 59.45
C SER A 105 -24.62 7.00 58.24
N GLU A 106 -23.62 7.89 58.26
CA GLU A 106 -23.32 8.79 57.14
C GLU A 106 -22.42 8.18 56.03
N GLU A 107 -21.75 7.04 56.29
CA GLU A 107 -20.90 6.38 55.28
C GLU A 107 -21.69 5.57 54.23
N ASP A 108 -22.97 5.29 54.47
CA ASP A 108 -23.87 4.64 53.51
C ASP A 108 -24.44 5.61 52.44
N ARG A 109 -23.70 6.66 52.07
CA ARG A 109 -24.00 7.39 50.83
C ARG A 109 -23.53 6.55 49.65
N LYS A 110 -24.47 5.88 48.97
CA LYS A 110 -24.28 5.46 47.58
C LYS A 110 -23.82 6.68 46.78
N VAL A 111 -22.53 6.77 46.49
CA VAL A 111 -21.97 7.73 45.54
C VAL A 111 -22.42 7.28 44.16
N VAL A 112 -23.60 7.73 43.74
CA VAL A 112 -23.98 7.67 42.33
C VAL A 112 -23.08 8.68 41.63
N PHE A 113 -22.05 8.20 40.93
CA PHE A 113 -21.33 9.02 39.96
C PHE A 113 -22.36 9.52 38.94
N LYS A 114 -22.81 10.77 39.08
CA LYS A 114 -23.49 11.47 38.00
C LYS A 114 -22.44 11.59 36.89
N VAL A 115 -22.50 10.70 35.90
CA VAL A 115 -21.87 10.96 34.60
C VAL A 115 -22.30 12.36 34.21
N SER A 116 -21.35 13.29 34.16
CA SER A 116 -21.60 14.68 33.82
C SER A 116 -22.37 14.71 32.49
N THR A 117 -23.45 15.47 32.44
CA THR A 117 -24.28 15.66 31.24
C THR A 117 -23.44 16.06 30.03
N GLU A 118 -22.35 16.78 30.27
CA GLU A 118 -21.32 17.19 29.32
C GLU A 118 -20.66 16.02 28.57
N ILE A 119 -20.28 14.94 29.27
CA ILE A 119 -19.64 13.75 28.63
C ILE A 119 -20.65 13.03 27.72
N LYS A 120 -21.92 12.97 28.12
CA LYS A 120 -22.97 12.35 27.29
C LYS A 120 -23.18 13.13 26.00
N GLU A 121 -23.20 14.46 26.08
CA GLU A 121 -23.32 15.32 24.90
C GLU A 121 -22.12 15.20 23.97
N GLU A 122 -20.91 15.09 24.52
CA GLU A 122 -19.68 14.92 23.74
C GLU A 122 -19.65 13.57 23.02
N VAL A 123 -20.05 12.48 23.70
CA VAL A 123 -20.19 11.15 23.09
C VAL A 123 -21.23 11.15 21.97
N GLU A 124 -22.38 11.81 22.14
CA GLU A 124 -23.38 11.87 21.08
C GLU A 124 -22.92 12.70 19.87
N LYS A 125 -22.22 13.82 20.09
CA LYS A 125 -21.58 14.57 19.00
C LYS A 125 -20.55 13.73 18.26
N TYR A 126 -19.73 12.96 18.99
CA TYR A 126 -18.77 12.05 18.40
C TYR A 126 -19.46 10.99 17.53
N LYS A 127 -20.50 10.32 18.07
CA LYS A 127 -21.31 9.32 17.34
C LYS A 127 -21.93 9.86 16.05
N GLN A 128 -22.38 11.11 16.05
CA GLN A 128 -22.93 11.76 14.86
C GLN A 128 -21.85 12.01 13.80
N ARG A 129 -20.68 12.51 14.20
CA ARG A 129 -19.57 12.76 13.27
C ARG A 129 -19.05 11.48 12.64
N VAL A 130 -18.82 10.45 13.45
CA VAL A 130 -18.33 9.16 12.93
C VAL A 130 -19.34 8.48 12.01
N ALA A 131 -20.65 8.66 12.23
CA ALA A 131 -21.65 8.16 11.30
C ALA A 131 -21.57 8.85 9.92
N GLY A 132 -21.21 10.14 9.87
CA GLY A 132 -20.93 10.84 8.62
C GLY A 132 -19.72 10.24 7.90
N ILE A 133 -18.59 10.11 8.61
CA ILE A 133 -17.34 9.53 8.09
C ILE A 133 -17.57 8.12 7.54
N ILE A 134 -18.30 7.27 8.27
CA ILE A 134 -18.58 5.89 7.83
C ILE A 134 -19.44 5.87 6.55
N ASN A 135 -20.42 6.77 6.41
CA ASN A 135 -21.23 6.84 5.19
C ASN A 135 -20.40 7.28 3.99
N GLU A 136 -19.56 8.30 4.17
CA GLU A 136 -18.62 8.76 3.15
C GLU A 136 -17.67 7.63 2.71
N TYR A 137 -17.14 6.89 3.68
CA TYR A 137 -16.35 5.68 3.40
C TYR A 137 -17.11 4.64 2.58
N PHE A 138 -18.39 4.41 2.86
CA PHE A 138 -19.20 3.47 2.05
C PHE A 138 -19.37 3.92 0.59
N ASP A 139 -19.32 5.23 0.34
CA ASP A 139 -19.47 5.79 -1.00
C ASP A 139 -18.14 5.82 -1.78
N ASN A 140 -17.03 6.20 -1.14
CA ASN A 140 -15.73 6.39 -1.79
C ASN A 140 -14.74 5.22 -1.63
N ASN A 141 -14.92 4.35 -0.62
CA ASN A 141 -13.98 3.28 -0.24
C ASN A 141 -12.54 3.77 0.07
N ASP A 142 -12.36 5.01 0.53
CA ASP A 142 -11.05 5.57 0.85
C ASP A 142 -10.69 5.38 2.34
N ILE A 143 -9.77 4.47 2.59
CA ILE A 143 -9.26 4.14 3.93
C ILE A 143 -8.38 5.27 4.48
N SER A 144 -7.57 5.91 3.62
CA SER A 144 -6.63 6.96 4.02
C SER A 144 -7.38 8.23 4.43
N GLU A 145 -8.38 8.62 3.65
CA GLU A 145 -9.27 9.75 4.00
C GLU A 145 -10.01 9.47 5.32
N THR A 146 -10.55 8.26 5.48
CA THR A 146 -11.21 7.86 6.73
C THR A 146 -10.26 7.92 7.93
N ALA A 147 -9.01 7.47 7.78
CA ALA A 147 -7.98 7.54 8.80
C ALA A 147 -7.67 8.99 9.21
N ASN A 148 -7.51 9.89 8.22
CA ASN A 148 -7.25 11.30 8.45
C ASN A 148 -8.42 11.99 9.15
N LEU A 149 -9.65 11.76 8.70
CA LEU A 149 -10.85 12.33 9.33
C LEU A 149 -11.01 11.87 10.78
N LEU A 150 -10.69 10.61 11.09
CA LEU A 150 -10.71 10.11 12.47
C LEU A 150 -9.58 10.68 13.34
N TYR A 151 -8.40 10.90 12.74
CA TYR A 151 -7.28 11.55 13.42
C TYR A 151 -7.61 13.01 13.76
N ASP A 152 -8.21 13.75 12.83
CA ASP A 152 -8.62 15.15 12.98
C ASP A 152 -9.71 15.37 14.03
N LEU A 153 -10.46 14.31 14.39
CA LEU A 153 -11.40 14.38 15.52
C LEU A 153 -10.70 14.55 16.87
N ASP A 154 -9.41 14.19 16.98
CA ASP A 154 -8.56 14.29 18.18
C ASP A 154 -9.19 13.70 19.47
N LEU A 155 -9.96 12.62 19.33
CA LEU A 155 -10.69 11.95 20.42
C LEU A 155 -10.46 10.42 20.42
N PRO A 156 -9.20 9.94 20.55
CA PRO A 156 -8.87 8.52 20.46
C PRO A 156 -9.49 7.66 21.57
N HIS A 157 -9.89 8.28 22.70
CA HIS A 157 -10.53 7.59 23.81
C HIS A 157 -12.01 7.25 23.57
N PHE A 158 -12.60 7.74 22.47
CA PHE A 158 -13.96 7.42 22.01
C PHE A 158 -14.00 6.49 20.79
N ALA A 159 -12.85 6.02 20.29
CA ALA A 159 -12.77 5.18 19.10
C ALA A 159 -13.58 3.86 19.18
N GLN A 160 -13.87 3.34 20.38
CA GLN A 160 -14.78 2.20 20.57
C GLN A 160 -16.19 2.45 19.99
N TYR A 161 -16.65 3.71 20.00
CA TYR A 161 -17.95 4.07 19.42
C TYR A 161 -17.91 4.07 17.89
N PHE A 162 -16.78 4.43 17.29
CA PHE A 162 -16.58 4.30 15.84
C PHE A 162 -16.64 2.83 15.43
N VAL A 163 -15.88 1.94 16.10
CA VAL A 163 -15.88 0.49 15.81
C VAL A 163 -17.29 -0.09 15.92
N LYS A 164 -17.99 0.17 17.03
CA LYS A 164 -19.38 -0.28 17.19
C LYS A 164 -20.29 0.27 16.09
N LYS A 165 -20.17 1.57 15.77
CA LYS A 165 -21.04 2.21 14.80
C LYS A 165 -20.81 1.69 13.38
N ALA A 166 -19.56 1.43 12.99
CA ALA A 166 -19.20 0.87 11.69
C ALA A 166 -19.83 -0.52 11.49
N ILE A 167 -19.64 -1.42 12.47
CA ILE A 167 -20.22 -2.78 12.41
C ILE A 167 -21.74 -2.71 12.35
N VAL A 168 -22.39 -1.95 13.24
CA VAL A 168 -23.85 -1.84 13.27
C VAL A 168 -24.41 -1.25 11.98
N MET A 169 -23.77 -0.23 11.40
CA MET A 169 -24.21 0.36 10.13
C MET A 169 -24.06 -0.60 8.93
N ALA A 170 -23.14 -1.56 9.00
CA ALA A 170 -22.97 -2.58 7.96
C ALA A 170 -23.96 -3.76 8.07
N LEU A 171 -24.50 -4.03 9.25
CA LEU A 171 -25.48 -5.12 9.44
C LEU A 171 -26.75 -4.90 8.60
N ASP A 172 -27.21 -3.65 8.51
CA ASP A 172 -28.38 -3.24 7.72
C ASP A 172 -28.11 -3.12 6.20
N ARG A 173 -26.86 -3.37 5.76
CA ARG A 173 -26.41 -3.20 4.37
C ARG A 173 -26.01 -4.53 3.73
N ARG A 174 -25.44 -4.50 2.52
CA ARG A 174 -25.08 -5.70 1.75
C ARG A 174 -23.69 -6.19 2.16
N ASP A 175 -23.33 -7.37 1.68
CA ASP A 175 -22.04 -7.97 1.98
C ASP A 175 -20.84 -7.12 1.53
N ARG A 176 -21.02 -6.29 0.50
CA ARG A 176 -20.03 -5.26 0.12
C ARG A 176 -19.68 -4.37 1.31
N GLU A 177 -20.66 -3.71 1.94
CA GLU A 177 -20.36 -2.81 3.06
C GLU A 177 -19.84 -3.57 4.29
N ARG A 178 -20.19 -4.85 4.44
CA ARG A 178 -19.67 -5.71 5.52
C ARG A 178 -18.20 -6.07 5.33
N GLU A 179 -17.78 -6.35 4.09
CA GLU A 179 -16.36 -6.54 3.77
C GLU A 179 -15.60 -5.21 3.91
N MET A 180 -16.16 -4.09 3.43
CA MET A 180 -15.55 -2.76 3.58
C MET A 180 -15.25 -2.46 5.06
N VAL A 181 -16.19 -2.70 5.97
CA VAL A 181 -15.94 -2.53 7.41
C VAL A 181 -14.88 -3.48 7.93
N SER A 182 -14.87 -4.75 7.50
CA SER A 182 -13.86 -5.72 7.94
C SER A 182 -12.45 -5.28 7.54
N VAL A 183 -12.28 -4.84 6.29
CA VAL A 183 -11.02 -4.30 5.77
C VAL A 183 -10.63 -3.01 6.50
N LEU A 184 -11.56 -2.06 6.63
CA LEU A 184 -11.32 -0.78 7.30
C LEU A 184 -10.83 -0.97 8.74
N LEU A 185 -11.49 -1.82 9.52
CA LEU A 185 -11.09 -2.07 10.91
C LEU A 185 -9.72 -2.75 11.01
N SER A 186 -9.36 -3.59 10.04
CA SER A 186 -8.03 -4.20 9.92
C SER A 186 -6.97 -3.14 9.61
N SER A 187 -7.19 -2.28 8.63
CA SER A 187 -6.26 -1.21 8.25
C SER A 187 -6.07 -0.16 9.34
N LEU A 188 -7.13 0.20 10.08
CA LEU A 188 -7.04 1.20 11.15
C LEU A 188 -6.43 0.66 12.45
N TYR A 189 -6.24 -0.66 12.58
CA TYR A 189 -5.76 -1.29 13.79
C TYR A 189 -4.32 -0.88 14.12
N ASN A 190 -4.10 -0.44 15.37
CA ASN A 190 -2.80 -0.06 15.91
C ASN A 190 -2.14 1.18 15.26
N GLU A 191 -2.71 1.72 14.19
CA GLU A 191 -2.34 3.02 13.59
C GLU A 191 -3.25 4.15 14.09
N VAL A 192 -4.57 4.00 13.93
CA VAL A 192 -5.57 5.02 14.30
C VAL A 192 -6.40 4.56 15.50
N VAL A 193 -6.80 3.29 15.52
CA VAL A 193 -7.60 2.70 16.61
C VAL A 193 -6.73 1.76 17.44
N TYR A 194 -6.44 2.18 18.68
CA TYR A 194 -5.64 1.38 19.60
C TYR A 194 -6.32 0.06 20.00
N PRO A 195 -5.56 -1.02 20.27
CA PRO A 195 -6.10 -2.34 20.56
C PRO A 195 -7.14 -2.40 21.70
N ASP A 196 -6.97 -1.56 22.72
CA ASP A 196 -7.94 -1.48 23.82
C ASP A 196 -9.30 -0.93 23.39
N GLN A 197 -9.33 0.00 22.45
CA GLN A 197 -10.56 0.56 21.91
C GLN A 197 -11.20 -0.36 20.89
N MET A 198 -10.40 -1.03 20.06
CA MET A 198 -10.87 -2.09 19.16
C MET A 198 -11.62 -3.17 19.95
N ARG A 199 -10.96 -3.70 21.00
CA ARG A 199 -11.57 -4.72 21.89
C ARG A 199 -12.86 -4.23 22.53
N LYS A 200 -12.90 -3.00 23.06
CA LYS A 200 -14.12 -2.43 23.68
C LYS A 200 -15.25 -2.24 22.68
N GLY A 201 -14.93 -1.85 21.44
CA GLY A 201 -15.89 -1.70 20.36
C GLY A 201 -16.59 -3.03 20.03
N PHE A 202 -15.80 -4.08 19.78
CA PHE A 202 -16.33 -5.43 19.52
C PHE A 202 -17.13 -5.99 20.70
N LEU A 203 -16.64 -5.85 21.95
CA LEU A 203 -17.41 -6.27 23.14
C LEU A 203 -18.75 -5.54 23.21
N SER A 204 -18.76 -4.23 22.96
CA SER A 204 -20.00 -3.46 22.98
C SER A 204 -20.98 -3.86 21.89
N VAL A 205 -20.53 -4.39 20.75
CA VAL A 205 -21.41 -4.98 19.72
C VAL A 205 -22.00 -6.30 20.22
N VAL A 206 -21.15 -7.20 20.73
CA VAL A 206 -21.56 -8.52 21.26
C VAL A 206 -22.57 -8.36 22.40
N GLU A 207 -22.34 -7.43 23.34
CA GLU A 207 -23.26 -7.13 24.45
C GLU A 207 -24.61 -6.57 23.99
N SER A 208 -24.68 -5.97 22.79
CA SER A 208 -25.93 -5.46 22.21
C SER A 208 -26.58 -6.38 21.18
N VAL A 209 -26.12 -7.62 21.04
CA VAL A 209 -26.65 -8.53 20.00
C VAL A 209 -28.14 -8.84 20.19
N ASP A 210 -28.62 -8.94 21.43
CA ASP A 210 -30.03 -9.16 21.72
C ASP A 210 -30.91 -8.00 21.23
N ASP A 211 -30.42 -6.76 21.34
CA ASP A 211 -31.11 -5.56 20.82
C ASP A 211 -31.01 -5.51 19.29
N LEU A 212 -29.82 -5.75 18.73
CA LEU A 212 -29.59 -5.74 17.28
C LEU A 212 -30.45 -6.77 16.54
N LYS A 213 -30.75 -7.90 17.19
CA LYS A 213 -31.63 -8.94 16.64
C LYS A 213 -33.06 -8.46 16.40
N LEU A 214 -33.51 -7.42 17.11
CA LEU A 214 -34.84 -6.83 16.91
C LEU A 214 -34.94 -6.12 15.56
N ASP A 215 -33.85 -5.49 15.12
CA ASP A 215 -33.76 -4.76 13.86
C ASP A 215 -33.30 -5.67 12.70
N VAL A 216 -32.33 -6.55 12.98
CA VAL A 216 -31.73 -7.49 12.01
C VAL A 216 -31.91 -8.93 12.51
N PRO A 217 -32.88 -9.71 11.98
CA PRO A 217 -33.14 -11.07 12.45
C PRO A 217 -31.91 -12.00 12.42
N GLU A 218 -31.00 -11.77 11.47
CA GLU A 218 -29.75 -12.52 11.24
C GLU A 218 -28.55 -11.94 12.02
N ALA A 219 -28.75 -11.02 12.97
CA ALA A 219 -27.67 -10.33 13.70
C ALA A 219 -26.68 -11.29 14.37
N VAL A 220 -27.16 -12.44 14.86
CA VAL A 220 -26.31 -13.46 15.50
C VAL A 220 -25.30 -14.03 14.50
N ASP A 221 -25.77 -14.41 13.30
CA ASP A 221 -24.95 -14.99 12.24
C ASP A 221 -23.97 -13.96 11.67
N LEU A 222 -24.42 -12.72 11.45
CA LEU A 222 -23.58 -11.67 10.88
C LEU A 222 -22.51 -11.19 11.87
N VAL A 223 -22.87 -10.97 13.14
CA VAL A 223 -21.90 -10.51 14.14
C VAL A 223 -20.92 -11.64 14.48
N SER A 224 -21.34 -12.91 14.49
CA SER A 224 -20.42 -14.03 14.69
C SER A 224 -19.36 -14.10 13.57
N LEU A 225 -19.73 -13.83 12.32
CA LEU A 225 -18.78 -13.70 11.21
C LEU A 225 -17.82 -12.51 11.41
N PHE A 226 -18.31 -11.33 11.76
CA PHE A 226 -17.45 -10.17 12.06
C PHE A 226 -16.43 -10.46 13.17
N VAL A 227 -16.86 -11.11 14.26
CA VAL A 227 -15.96 -11.46 15.37
C VAL A 227 -14.95 -12.52 14.95
N ALA A 228 -15.37 -13.56 14.22
CA ALA A 228 -14.47 -14.60 13.75
C ALA A 228 -13.44 -14.05 12.74
N ARG A 229 -13.88 -13.16 11.84
CA ARG A 229 -13.05 -12.42 10.89
C ARG A 229 -12.02 -11.55 11.60
N ALA A 230 -12.46 -10.78 12.58
CA ALA A 230 -11.59 -9.93 13.40
C ALA A 230 -10.53 -10.71 14.21
N ILE A 231 -10.84 -11.94 14.62
CA ILE A 231 -9.86 -12.84 15.25
C ILE A 231 -8.84 -13.35 14.23
N VAL A 232 -9.29 -13.69 13.01
CA VAL A 232 -8.40 -14.11 11.91
C VAL A 232 -7.48 -12.98 11.45
N ASP A 233 -7.97 -11.75 11.47
CA ASP A 233 -7.20 -10.54 11.11
C ASP A 233 -6.29 -10.04 12.23
N ASP A 234 -6.20 -10.77 13.36
CA ASP A 234 -5.38 -10.42 14.53
C ASP A 234 -5.70 -9.04 15.15
N ILE A 235 -6.89 -8.48 14.89
CA ILE A 235 -7.33 -7.20 15.47
C ILE A 235 -7.95 -7.34 16.86
N ILE A 236 -8.46 -8.52 17.20
CA ILE A 236 -8.94 -8.87 18.55
C ILE A 236 -8.42 -10.25 18.98
N PRO A 237 -8.08 -10.44 20.27
CA PRO A 237 -7.59 -11.73 20.75
C PRO A 237 -8.72 -12.76 20.87
N PRO A 238 -8.48 -14.06 20.59
CA PRO A 238 -9.48 -15.13 20.77
C PRO A 238 -10.06 -15.22 22.19
N ALA A 239 -9.29 -14.78 23.20
CA ALA A 239 -9.72 -14.74 24.59
C ALA A 239 -10.91 -13.81 24.88
N ILE A 240 -11.33 -13.00 23.91
CA ILE A 240 -12.55 -12.20 24.01
C ILE A 240 -13.80 -13.09 24.06
N VAL A 241 -13.76 -14.23 23.38
CA VAL A 241 -14.85 -15.22 23.33
C VAL A 241 -14.93 -15.98 24.66
N SER A 242 -13.79 -16.37 25.23
CA SER A 242 -13.75 -17.19 26.46
C SER A 242 -13.96 -16.42 27.77
N LYS A 243 -13.92 -15.08 27.72
CA LYS A 243 -14.13 -14.20 28.90
C LYS A 243 -15.52 -13.57 28.97
N ALA A 244 -16.32 -13.75 27.93
CA ALA A 244 -17.66 -13.20 27.84
C ALA A 244 -18.62 -14.05 28.70
N ILE A 245 -19.17 -13.47 29.77
CA ILE A 245 -20.17 -14.15 30.62
C ILE A 245 -21.53 -13.97 29.95
N ALA A 246 -21.95 -14.95 29.15
CA ALA A 246 -23.27 -14.95 28.53
C ALA A 246 -24.30 -15.58 29.49
N PRO A 247 -25.48 -14.95 29.70
CA PRO A 247 -26.61 -15.60 30.35
C PRO A 247 -27.05 -16.84 29.55
N GLU A 248 -27.39 -17.94 30.26
CA GLU A 248 -27.87 -19.18 29.62
C GLU A 248 -29.12 -18.90 28.76
N GLY A 249 -29.07 -19.29 27.48
CA GLY A 249 -30.14 -19.14 26.49
C GLY A 249 -30.19 -17.76 25.79
N SER A 250 -29.19 -16.89 25.98
CA SER A 250 -29.13 -15.57 25.32
C SER A 250 -28.66 -15.64 23.86
N ALA A 251 -28.97 -14.62 23.04
CA ALA A 251 -28.43 -14.55 21.68
C ALA A 251 -26.90 -14.38 21.68
N MET A 252 -26.35 -13.80 22.76
CA MET A 252 -24.91 -13.71 23.00
C MET A 252 -24.26 -15.09 23.15
N GLU A 253 -24.89 -16.04 23.85
CA GLU A 253 -24.37 -17.42 23.94
C GLU A 253 -24.34 -18.10 22.56
N ALA A 254 -25.42 -17.97 21.79
CA ALA A 254 -25.50 -18.53 20.44
C ALA A 254 -24.44 -17.94 19.50
N LEU A 255 -24.21 -16.63 19.58
CA LEU A 255 -23.15 -15.94 18.82
C LEU A 255 -21.77 -16.51 19.15
N LEU A 256 -21.44 -16.63 20.44
CA LEU A 256 -20.13 -17.13 20.87
C LEU A 256 -19.91 -18.58 20.42
N GLN A 257 -20.94 -19.42 20.51
CA GLN A 257 -20.90 -20.79 20.00
C GLN A 257 -20.64 -20.83 18.49
N GLN A 258 -21.28 -19.95 17.71
CA GLN A 258 -21.04 -19.87 16.26
C GLN A 258 -19.62 -19.42 15.94
N VAL A 259 -19.08 -18.43 16.66
CA VAL A 259 -17.68 -18.00 16.50
C VAL A 259 -16.73 -19.19 16.71
N GLU A 260 -16.94 -19.98 17.75
CA GLU A 260 -16.14 -21.19 17.98
C GLU A 260 -16.25 -22.20 16.84
N VAL A 261 -17.45 -22.42 16.30
CA VAL A 261 -17.68 -23.30 15.15
C VAL A 261 -16.94 -22.80 13.91
N HIS A 262 -17.00 -21.49 13.62
CA HIS A 262 -16.30 -20.88 12.49
C HIS A 262 -14.77 -21.02 12.63
N LEU A 263 -14.22 -20.77 13.82
CA LEU A 263 -12.79 -20.89 14.08
C LEU A 263 -12.29 -22.33 14.09
N ALA A 264 -13.13 -23.29 14.50
CA ALA A 264 -12.81 -24.72 14.49
C ALA A 264 -12.93 -25.37 13.10
N ALA A 265 -13.54 -24.70 12.12
CA ALA A 265 -13.73 -25.24 10.78
C ALA A 265 -12.40 -25.46 10.03
N ARG A 266 -12.36 -26.49 9.18
CA ARG A 266 -11.21 -26.69 8.28
C ARG A 266 -11.08 -25.53 7.31
N HIS A 267 -9.85 -25.03 7.16
CA HIS A 267 -9.52 -23.85 6.35
C HIS A 267 -10.29 -22.60 6.77
N CYS A 268 -10.55 -22.44 8.07
CA CYS A 268 -11.29 -21.30 8.63
C CYS A 268 -10.70 -19.94 8.21
N THR A 269 -9.38 -19.79 8.20
CA THR A 269 -8.68 -18.56 7.79
C THR A 269 -9.09 -18.11 6.39
N GLU A 270 -8.94 -18.97 5.36
CA GLU A 270 -9.29 -18.61 3.98
C GLU A 270 -10.80 -18.37 3.79
N LYS A 271 -11.63 -19.15 4.49
CA LYS A 271 -13.09 -18.99 4.42
C LYS A 271 -13.57 -17.70 5.06
N LEU A 272 -13.00 -17.34 6.22
CA LEU A 272 -13.33 -16.10 6.92
C LEU A 272 -12.76 -14.90 6.17
N LEU A 273 -11.60 -15.03 5.53
CA LEU A 273 -11.07 -14.03 4.60
C LEU A 273 -12.01 -13.68 3.45
N ARG A 274 -12.96 -14.55 3.13
CA ARG A 274 -13.93 -14.38 2.03
C ARG A 274 -15.38 -14.51 2.52
N CYS A 275 -15.64 -14.33 3.82
CA CYS A 275 -16.96 -14.64 4.39
C CYS A 275 -18.09 -13.74 3.88
N TRP A 276 -17.77 -12.52 3.46
CA TRP A 276 -18.69 -11.57 2.85
C TRP A 276 -18.71 -11.66 1.31
N GLY A 277 -18.04 -12.66 0.73
CA GLY A 277 -17.80 -12.71 -0.71
C GLY A 277 -16.81 -11.62 -1.16
N GLY A 278 -16.56 -11.52 -2.47
CA GLY A 278 -15.53 -10.62 -2.97
C GLY A 278 -15.96 -9.15 -3.11
N ALA A 279 -17.24 -8.81 -2.90
CA ALA A 279 -17.88 -7.60 -3.44
C ALA A 279 -17.28 -6.24 -3.00
N ALA A 280 -16.51 -6.17 -1.91
CA ALA A 280 -15.68 -5.00 -1.64
C ALA A 280 -14.25 -5.25 -2.12
N GLY A 281 -13.86 -4.53 -3.16
CA GLY A 281 -12.53 -4.66 -3.74
C GLY A 281 -12.41 -5.66 -4.87
N LEU A 282 -13.51 -6.22 -5.41
CA LEU A 282 -13.43 -6.91 -6.70
C LEU A 282 -12.90 -5.92 -7.73
N ASN A 283 -11.72 -6.22 -8.26
CA ASN A 283 -11.34 -5.64 -9.52
C ASN A 283 -12.29 -6.18 -10.62
N TYR A 284 -12.27 -5.56 -11.79
CA TYR A 284 -13.09 -6.00 -12.92
C TYR A 284 -12.84 -7.47 -13.30
N GLN A 285 -11.63 -7.98 -13.11
CA GLN A 285 -11.26 -9.35 -13.41
C GLN A 285 -11.81 -10.35 -12.40
N ASP A 286 -11.79 -10.04 -11.10
CA ASP A 286 -12.34 -10.90 -10.05
C ASP A 286 -13.87 -11.01 -10.19
N THR A 287 -14.51 -9.94 -10.65
CA THR A 287 -15.94 -9.94 -11.01
C THR A 287 -16.20 -10.88 -12.19
N LYS A 288 -15.36 -10.85 -13.23
CA LYS A 288 -15.45 -11.79 -14.35
C LYS A 288 -15.25 -13.23 -13.90
N ASP A 289 -14.25 -13.50 -13.08
CA ASP A 289 -13.94 -14.86 -12.61
C ASP A 289 -15.08 -15.41 -11.74
N SER A 290 -15.71 -14.55 -10.93
CA SER A 290 -16.90 -14.89 -10.14
C SER A 290 -18.10 -15.24 -11.04
N ILE A 291 -18.31 -14.49 -12.12
CA ILE A 291 -19.34 -14.78 -13.14
C ILE A 291 -19.05 -16.12 -13.82
N VAL A 292 -17.82 -16.37 -14.28
CA VAL A 292 -17.43 -17.65 -14.91
C VAL A 292 -17.70 -18.80 -13.95
N LYS A 293 -17.30 -18.66 -12.68
CA LYS A 293 -17.51 -19.69 -11.67
C LYS A 293 -18.99 -19.99 -11.44
N MET A 294 -19.82 -18.96 -11.35
CA MET A 294 -21.28 -19.10 -11.22
C MET A 294 -21.90 -19.82 -12.42
N LEU A 295 -21.49 -19.45 -13.64
CA LEU A 295 -21.94 -20.12 -14.87
C LEU A 295 -21.48 -21.58 -14.91
N PHE A 296 -20.26 -21.87 -14.47
CA PHE A 296 -19.74 -23.23 -14.39
C PHE A 296 -20.50 -24.06 -13.35
N GLU A 297 -20.77 -23.53 -12.17
CA GLU A 297 -21.59 -24.20 -11.15
C GLU A 297 -23.00 -24.49 -11.67
N TYR A 298 -23.60 -23.55 -12.41
CA TYR A 298 -24.90 -23.74 -13.05
C TYR A 298 -24.91 -24.89 -14.07
N THR A 299 -23.81 -25.12 -14.82
CA THR A 299 -23.77 -26.26 -15.76
C THR A 299 -23.96 -27.62 -15.09
N SER A 300 -23.63 -27.71 -13.80
CA SER A 300 -23.77 -28.94 -13.01
C SER A 300 -25.04 -28.96 -12.17
N SER A 301 -25.46 -27.81 -11.62
CA SER A 301 -26.63 -27.72 -10.72
C SER A 301 -27.96 -27.56 -11.46
N HIS A 302 -27.97 -26.87 -12.60
CA HIS A 302 -29.18 -26.37 -13.28
C HIS A 302 -30.13 -25.57 -12.38
N ASP A 303 -29.62 -25.02 -11.27
CA ASP A 303 -30.38 -24.23 -10.32
C ASP A 303 -30.38 -22.75 -10.71
N ILE A 304 -31.52 -22.30 -11.25
CA ILE A 304 -31.72 -20.92 -11.71
C ILE A 304 -31.81 -19.96 -10.52
N ASP A 305 -32.43 -20.39 -9.41
CA ASP A 305 -32.63 -19.55 -8.23
C ASP A 305 -31.31 -19.30 -7.50
N GLU A 306 -30.40 -20.28 -7.49
CA GLU A 306 -29.06 -20.08 -6.95
C GLU A 306 -28.23 -19.15 -7.83
N ALA A 307 -28.24 -19.34 -9.16
CA ALA A 307 -27.56 -18.43 -10.08
C ALA A 307 -28.08 -16.99 -9.95
N ARG A 308 -29.40 -16.83 -9.80
CA ARG A 308 -30.06 -15.56 -9.48
C ARG A 308 -29.53 -14.94 -8.20
N ARG A 309 -29.50 -15.71 -7.10
CA ARG A 309 -29.07 -15.21 -5.80
C ARG A 309 -27.61 -14.76 -5.86
N CYS A 310 -26.76 -15.54 -6.52
CA CYS A 310 -25.35 -15.21 -6.75
C CYS A 310 -25.19 -13.93 -7.61
N LEU A 311 -25.97 -13.77 -8.68
CA LEU A 311 -25.95 -12.56 -9.52
C LEU A 311 -26.44 -11.32 -8.75
N TRP A 312 -27.47 -11.48 -7.92
CA TRP A 312 -27.98 -10.40 -7.06
C TRP A 312 -26.94 -9.96 -6.02
N ASN A 313 -26.29 -10.92 -5.36
CA ASN A 313 -25.26 -10.67 -4.36
C ASN A 313 -24.03 -10.00 -4.96
N LEU A 314 -23.69 -10.28 -6.22
CA LEU A 314 -22.61 -9.60 -6.93
C LEU A 314 -22.89 -8.10 -7.10
N GLY A 315 -24.16 -7.69 -7.20
CA GLY A 315 -24.57 -6.28 -7.12
C GLY A 315 -24.22 -5.41 -8.33
N VAL A 316 -23.75 -5.99 -9.44
CA VAL A 316 -23.20 -5.28 -10.61
C VAL A 316 -24.21 -5.11 -11.77
N LYS A 317 -25.37 -4.52 -11.51
CA LYS A 317 -26.49 -4.41 -12.48
C LYS A 317 -26.10 -3.82 -13.85
N PHE A 318 -25.19 -2.85 -13.88
CA PHE A 318 -24.72 -2.22 -15.13
C PHE A 318 -23.73 -3.08 -15.93
N PHE A 319 -23.21 -4.15 -15.30
CA PHE A 319 -22.22 -5.06 -15.83
C PHE A 319 -22.80 -6.43 -16.22
N HIS A 320 -24.11 -6.63 -16.09
CA HIS A 320 -24.79 -7.88 -16.46
C HIS A 320 -24.57 -8.29 -17.94
N HIS A 321 -24.22 -7.36 -18.83
CA HIS A 321 -23.82 -7.67 -20.19
C HIS A 321 -22.59 -8.59 -20.28
N GLU A 322 -21.71 -8.57 -19.27
CA GLU A 322 -20.56 -9.48 -19.20
C GLU A 322 -21.00 -10.90 -18.82
N PHE A 323 -21.96 -11.03 -17.90
CA PHE A 323 -22.61 -12.31 -17.60
C PHE A 323 -23.22 -12.93 -18.85
N VAL A 324 -23.96 -12.13 -19.63
CA VAL A 324 -24.56 -12.57 -20.91
C VAL A 324 -23.46 -12.98 -21.91
N LYS A 325 -22.44 -12.14 -22.09
CA LYS A 325 -21.32 -12.40 -23.02
C LYS A 325 -20.59 -13.71 -22.67
N GLN A 326 -20.30 -13.97 -21.40
CA GLN A 326 -19.60 -15.17 -20.95
C GLN A 326 -20.46 -16.42 -21.10
N ALA A 327 -21.75 -16.33 -20.74
CA ALA A 327 -22.70 -17.43 -20.95
C ALA A 327 -22.79 -17.83 -22.44
N ILE A 328 -22.80 -16.85 -23.35
CA ILE A 328 -22.81 -17.10 -24.79
C ILE A 328 -21.50 -17.74 -25.27
N HIS A 329 -20.33 -17.27 -24.81
CA HIS A 329 -19.06 -17.91 -25.13
C HIS A 329 -19.03 -19.38 -24.69
N MET A 330 -19.45 -19.67 -23.44
CA MET A 330 -19.52 -21.03 -22.93
C MET A 330 -20.52 -21.89 -23.72
N ALA A 331 -21.64 -21.30 -24.19
CA ALA A 331 -22.62 -21.96 -25.05
C ALA A 331 -22.13 -22.22 -26.48
N MET A 332 -21.19 -21.41 -26.99
CA MET A 332 -20.51 -21.64 -28.27
C MET A 332 -19.49 -22.78 -28.15
N GLU A 333 -18.70 -22.79 -27.08
CA GLU A 333 -17.67 -23.81 -26.82
C GLU A 333 -18.29 -25.18 -26.53
N THR A 334 -19.32 -25.22 -25.68
CA THR A 334 -19.91 -26.49 -25.22
C THR A 334 -21.34 -26.67 -25.72
N LYS A 335 -21.49 -27.33 -26.87
CA LYS A 335 -22.81 -27.59 -27.50
C LYS A 335 -23.82 -28.28 -26.57
N MET A 336 -23.36 -29.12 -25.63
CA MET A 336 -24.21 -29.83 -24.68
C MET A 336 -24.95 -28.91 -23.70
N HIS A 337 -24.29 -27.84 -23.23
CA HIS A 337 -24.85 -26.93 -22.23
C HIS A 337 -25.55 -25.70 -22.84
N ARG A 338 -25.55 -25.60 -24.18
CA ARG A 338 -26.17 -24.47 -24.90
C ARG A 338 -27.62 -24.22 -24.49
N GLY A 339 -28.45 -25.27 -24.47
CA GLY A 339 -29.85 -25.15 -24.07
C GLY A 339 -29.99 -24.60 -22.64
N ALA A 340 -29.21 -25.15 -21.71
CA ALA A 340 -29.23 -24.71 -20.32
C ALA A 340 -28.86 -23.23 -20.15
N PHE A 341 -27.83 -22.74 -20.86
CA PHE A 341 -27.48 -21.32 -20.80
C PHE A 341 -28.58 -20.41 -21.38
N ILE A 342 -29.24 -20.83 -22.46
CA ILE A 342 -30.38 -20.08 -23.01
C ILE A 342 -31.57 -20.08 -22.03
N ASP A 343 -31.85 -21.22 -21.39
CA ASP A 343 -32.91 -21.33 -20.39
C ASP A 343 -32.63 -20.42 -19.18
N LEU A 344 -31.38 -20.39 -18.69
CA LEU A 344 -30.95 -19.49 -17.63
C LEU A 344 -31.14 -18.02 -18.02
N LEU A 345 -30.60 -17.61 -19.17
CA LEU A 345 -30.71 -16.23 -19.64
C LEU A 345 -32.17 -15.82 -19.86
N SER A 346 -33.00 -16.72 -20.38
CA SER A 346 -34.43 -16.46 -20.64
C SER A 346 -35.22 -16.34 -19.34
N ALA A 347 -34.92 -17.15 -18.32
CA ALA A 347 -35.55 -17.05 -17.01
C ALA A 347 -35.17 -15.75 -16.28
N LEU A 348 -33.87 -15.42 -16.24
CA LEU A 348 -33.40 -14.18 -15.63
C LEU A 348 -33.90 -12.92 -16.36
N HIS A 349 -34.08 -13.01 -17.68
CA HIS A 349 -34.68 -11.93 -18.48
C HIS A 349 -36.19 -11.80 -18.22
N GLY A 350 -36.93 -12.91 -18.20
CA GLY A 350 -38.37 -12.94 -17.94
C GLY A 350 -38.76 -12.38 -16.57
N ASP A 351 -37.91 -12.60 -15.56
CA ASP A 351 -38.12 -12.08 -14.20
C ASP A 351 -37.56 -10.65 -14.01
N GLY A 352 -37.00 -10.05 -15.06
CA GLY A 352 -36.56 -8.65 -15.07
C GLY A 352 -35.20 -8.40 -14.40
N GLU A 353 -34.43 -9.44 -14.09
CA GLU A 353 -33.09 -9.34 -13.50
C GLU A 353 -32.03 -8.97 -14.57
N LEU A 354 -32.25 -9.44 -15.80
CA LEU A 354 -31.53 -9.02 -17.00
C LEU A 354 -32.40 -8.08 -17.83
N SER A 355 -32.03 -6.80 -17.90
CA SER A 355 -32.68 -5.84 -18.79
C SER A 355 -32.40 -6.16 -20.26
N ASP A 356 -33.34 -5.83 -21.15
CA ASP A 356 -33.18 -5.92 -22.62
C ASP A 356 -31.84 -5.33 -23.11
N VAL A 357 -31.48 -4.15 -22.59
CA VAL A 357 -30.26 -3.42 -22.97
C VAL A 357 -29.00 -4.21 -22.62
N GLN A 358 -28.97 -4.87 -21.45
CA GLN A 358 -27.81 -5.66 -21.01
C GLN A 358 -27.68 -6.96 -21.81
N VAL A 359 -28.81 -7.59 -22.16
CA VAL A 359 -28.83 -8.77 -23.03
C VAL A 359 -28.32 -8.43 -24.43
N GLN A 360 -28.86 -7.37 -25.04
CA GLN A 360 -28.43 -6.90 -26.36
C GLN A 360 -26.95 -6.52 -26.37
N LYS A 361 -26.49 -5.75 -25.38
CA LYS A 361 -25.08 -5.35 -25.25
C LYS A 361 -24.14 -6.54 -25.07
N GLY A 362 -24.55 -7.56 -24.32
CA GLY A 362 -23.78 -8.79 -24.14
C GLY A 362 -23.62 -9.57 -25.44
N ILE A 363 -24.70 -9.72 -26.20
CA ILE A 363 -24.70 -10.41 -27.50
C ILE A 363 -23.89 -9.62 -28.54
N SER A 364 -24.06 -8.29 -28.62
CA SER A 364 -23.28 -7.44 -29.53
C SER A 364 -21.77 -7.53 -29.24
N ARG A 365 -21.37 -7.61 -27.97
CA ARG A 365 -19.96 -7.79 -27.58
C ARG A 365 -19.36 -9.11 -28.07
N VAL A 366 -20.16 -10.18 -28.17
CA VAL A 366 -19.70 -11.43 -28.77
C VAL A 366 -19.62 -11.29 -30.29
N ALA A 367 -20.64 -10.70 -30.92
CA ALA A 367 -20.68 -10.48 -32.36
C ALA A 367 -19.52 -9.61 -32.87
N THR A 368 -19.16 -8.55 -32.16
CA THR A 368 -18.04 -7.64 -32.51
C THR A 368 -16.68 -8.33 -32.44
N ARG A 369 -16.47 -9.25 -31.50
CA ARG A 369 -15.22 -10.03 -31.33
C ARG A 369 -15.21 -11.34 -32.12
N LEU A 370 -16.28 -11.65 -32.85
CA LEU A 370 -16.45 -12.95 -33.52
C LEU A 370 -15.35 -13.27 -34.53
N ASP A 371 -14.85 -12.29 -35.28
CA ASP A 371 -13.75 -12.52 -36.23
C ASP A 371 -12.42 -12.84 -35.53
N ASP A 372 -12.17 -12.28 -34.34
CA ASP A 372 -10.98 -12.60 -33.55
C ASP A 372 -11.13 -14.00 -32.94
N THR A 373 -12.33 -14.35 -32.43
CA THR A 373 -12.63 -15.70 -31.96
C THR A 373 -12.48 -16.76 -33.06
N VAL A 374 -12.69 -16.40 -34.33
CA VAL A 374 -12.45 -17.30 -35.47
C VAL A 374 -10.99 -17.67 -35.64
N LEU A 375 -10.06 -16.80 -35.23
CA LEU A 375 -8.62 -17.09 -35.28
C LEU A 375 -8.27 -18.30 -34.41
N ASP A 376 -8.90 -18.40 -33.23
CA ASP A 376 -8.69 -19.50 -32.29
C ASP A 376 -9.63 -20.69 -32.56
N ASN A 377 -10.84 -20.43 -33.09
CA ASN A 377 -11.85 -21.43 -33.36
C ASN A 377 -12.55 -21.18 -34.72
N PRO A 378 -12.16 -21.88 -35.80
CA PRO A 378 -12.73 -21.69 -37.13
C PRO A 378 -14.24 -21.89 -37.23
N SER A 379 -14.84 -22.62 -36.29
CA SER A 379 -16.29 -22.90 -36.24
C SER A 379 -17.08 -21.83 -35.46
N ALA A 380 -16.43 -20.78 -34.94
CA ALA A 380 -17.07 -19.79 -34.07
C ALA A 380 -18.27 -19.08 -34.73
N LYS A 381 -18.21 -18.79 -36.04
CA LYS A 381 -19.34 -18.17 -36.78
C LYS A 381 -20.57 -19.07 -36.82
N GLU A 382 -20.37 -20.35 -37.10
CA GLU A 382 -21.46 -21.34 -37.12
C GLU A 382 -22.03 -21.55 -35.72
N GLN A 383 -21.16 -21.68 -34.71
CA GLN A 383 -21.57 -21.86 -33.32
C GLN A 383 -22.34 -20.65 -32.78
N PHE A 384 -21.90 -19.43 -33.11
CA PHE A 384 -22.61 -18.21 -32.74
C PHE A 384 -23.97 -18.14 -33.40
N ALA A 385 -24.08 -18.48 -34.69
CA ALA A 385 -25.36 -18.57 -35.40
C ALA A 385 -26.32 -19.58 -34.72
N GLU A 386 -25.82 -20.77 -34.36
CA GLU A 386 -26.62 -21.78 -33.64
C GLU A 386 -27.10 -21.26 -32.26
N VAL A 387 -26.28 -20.47 -31.55
CA VAL A 387 -26.66 -19.86 -30.25
C VAL A 387 -27.69 -18.76 -30.43
N VAL A 388 -27.55 -17.89 -31.45
CA VAL A 388 -28.52 -16.83 -31.76
C VAL A 388 -29.89 -17.41 -32.13
N GLU A 389 -29.94 -18.47 -32.93
CA GLU A 389 -31.19 -19.16 -33.24
C GLU A 389 -31.82 -19.81 -32.00
N ALA A 390 -31.01 -20.41 -31.12
CA ALA A 390 -31.49 -20.94 -29.84
C ALA A 390 -32.03 -19.83 -28.93
N ALA A 391 -31.34 -18.69 -28.84
CA ALA A 391 -31.78 -17.53 -28.07
C ALA A 391 -33.09 -16.94 -28.61
N ARG A 392 -33.28 -16.92 -29.93
CA ARG A 392 -34.53 -16.51 -30.58
C ARG A 392 -35.66 -17.48 -30.30
N ALA A 393 -35.40 -18.79 -30.36
CA ALA A 393 -36.38 -19.82 -30.02
C ALA A 393 -36.80 -19.77 -28.53
N GLY A 394 -35.86 -19.43 -27.63
CA GLY A 394 -36.10 -19.20 -26.20
C GLY A 394 -36.77 -17.86 -25.87
N GLY A 395 -36.99 -16.98 -26.85
CA GLY A 395 -37.61 -15.67 -26.65
C GLY A 395 -36.71 -14.61 -26.01
N LEU A 396 -35.41 -14.87 -25.88
CA LEU A 396 -34.42 -13.96 -25.28
C LEU A 396 -34.15 -12.73 -26.17
N ILE A 397 -34.21 -12.91 -27.49
CA ILE A 397 -33.99 -11.84 -28.48
C ILE A 397 -35.00 -11.90 -29.62
N LYS A 398 -35.31 -10.71 -30.16
CA LYS A 398 -36.17 -10.55 -31.35
C LYS A 398 -35.38 -10.33 -32.64
N ALA A 399 -34.18 -9.75 -32.52
CA ALA A 399 -33.31 -9.41 -33.65
C ALA A 399 -32.82 -10.68 -34.38
N SER A 400 -32.67 -10.58 -35.69
CA SER A 400 -32.07 -11.63 -36.53
C SER A 400 -30.54 -11.59 -36.46
N LEU A 401 -29.88 -12.71 -36.80
CA LEU A 401 -28.42 -12.77 -36.87
C LEU A 401 -27.84 -11.68 -37.79
N GLU A 402 -28.49 -11.38 -38.91
CA GLU A 402 -28.07 -10.35 -39.86
C GLU A 402 -28.13 -8.94 -39.27
N GLU A 403 -29.19 -8.63 -38.51
CA GLU A 403 -29.33 -7.35 -37.81
C GLU A 403 -28.22 -7.17 -36.76
N ILE A 404 -27.98 -8.20 -35.94
CA ILE A 404 -26.94 -8.19 -34.89
C ILE A 404 -25.54 -8.00 -35.51
N LEU A 405 -25.23 -8.71 -36.60
CA LEU A 405 -23.94 -8.57 -37.30
C LEU A 405 -23.79 -7.21 -37.98
N THR A 406 -24.89 -6.62 -38.48
CA THR A 406 -24.86 -5.29 -39.10
C THR A 406 -24.66 -4.21 -38.06
N GLU A 407 -25.33 -4.30 -36.91
CA GLU A 407 -25.14 -3.43 -35.75
C GLU A 407 -23.73 -3.58 -35.18
N ALA A 408 -23.23 -4.80 -35.02
CA ALA A 408 -21.87 -5.06 -34.56
C ALA A 408 -20.82 -4.50 -35.53
N ASN A 409 -21.02 -4.62 -36.84
CA ASN A 409 -20.14 -4.01 -37.84
C ASN A 409 -20.24 -2.48 -37.83
N ALA A 410 -21.42 -1.92 -37.57
CA ALA A 410 -21.61 -0.49 -37.40
C ALA A 410 -20.91 0.01 -36.12
N GLU A 411 -21.04 -0.69 -34.99
CA GLU A 411 -20.33 -0.40 -33.73
C GLU A 411 -18.81 -0.53 -33.89
N ARG A 412 -18.34 -1.54 -34.64
CA ARG A 412 -16.92 -1.72 -35.01
C ARG A 412 -16.39 -0.56 -35.84
N ASN A 413 -17.23 0.02 -36.70
CA ASN A 413 -16.87 1.15 -37.56
C ASN A 413 -17.16 2.53 -36.93
N ALA A 414 -18.00 2.60 -35.88
CA ALA A 414 -18.49 3.85 -35.26
C ALA A 414 -17.69 4.31 -34.04
N GLY A 415 -16.64 3.57 -33.63
CA GLY A 415 -15.68 4.04 -32.64
C GLY A 415 -16.06 3.72 -31.19
N HIS A 416 -15.66 2.53 -30.74
CA HIS A 416 -14.92 2.38 -29.49
C HIS A 416 -13.62 1.61 -29.81
N PRO A 417 -12.45 2.07 -29.31
CA PRO A 417 -11.16 1.54 -29.73
C PRO A 417 -10.91 0.15 -29.13
N HIS A 418 -10.63 -0.84 -29.98
CA HIS A 418 -9.82 -2.02 -29.63
C HIS A 418 -9.18 -2.58 -30.90
N PRO A 419 -7.93 -3.07 -30.86
CA PRO A 419 -6.89 -2.77 -29.88
C PRO A 419 -6.31 -1.39 -30.20
N TYR A 420 -5.73 -0.70 -29.24
CA TYR A 420 -4.83 0.40 -29.56
C TYR A 420 -3.84 -0.12 -30.62
N SER A 421 -3.76 0.54 -31.77
CA SER A 421 -2.60 0.31 -32.63
C SER A 421 -1.34 0.52 -31.77
N ILE A 422 -0.24 -0.19 -32.05
CA ILE A 422 1.02 -0.01 -31.29
C ILE A 422 1.38 1.48 -31.15
N GLY A 423 1.02 2.30 -32.15
CA GLY A 423 1.17 3.75 -32.13
C GLY A 423 0.28 4.48 -31.11
N GLU A 424 -0.99 4.10 -30.98
CA GLU A 424 -1.91 4.71 -30.02
C GLU A 424 -1.60 4.25 -28.59
N PHE A 425 -1.27 2.97 -28.37
CA PHE A 425 -0.86 2.48 -27.05
C PHE A 425 0.40 3.23 -26.60
N LYS A 426 1.37 3.38 -27.50
CA LYS A 426 2.58 4.17 -27.28
C LYS A 426 2.25 5.62 -26.92
N LYS A 427 1.24 6.22 -27.55
CA LYS A 427 0.83 7.59 -27.24
C LYS A 427 0.26 7.66 -25.82
N VAL A 428 -0.71 6.81 -25.49
CA VAL A 428 -1.33 6.77 -24.16
C VAL A 428 -0.29 6.46 -23.09
N ALA A 429 0.57 5.46 -23.28
CA ALA A 429 1.64 5.13 -22.35
C ALA A 429 2.55 6.33 -22.05
N LYS A 430 2.93 7.10 -23.07
CA LYS A 430 3.74 8.30 -22.89
C LYS A 430 2.98 9.41 -22.17
N ASP A 431 1.71 9.61 -22.50
CA ASP A 431 0.88 10.64 -21.89
C ASP A 431 0.64 10.33 -20.40
N THR A 432 0.34 9.07 -20.06
CA THR A 432 0.22 8.58 -18.68
C THR A 432 1.49 8.79 -17.86
N VAL A 433 2.68 8.47 -18.41
CA VAL A 433 3.95 8.70 -17.69
C VAL A 433 4.20 10.20 -17.45
N ARG A 434 3.90 11.06 -18.44
CA ARG A 434 4.11 12.51 -18.27
C ARG A 434 3.18 13.10 -17.21
N GLU A 435 1.93 12.63 -17.15
CA GLU A 435 0.99 13.04 -16.12
C GLU A 435 1.45 12.59 -14.73
N TYR A 436 1.93 11.34 -14.64
CA TYR A 436 2.51 10.81 -13.41
C TYR A 436 3.69 11.63 -12.88
N PHE A 437 4.56 12.18 -13.73
CA PHE A 437 5.61 13.08 -13.27
C PHE A 437 5.10 14.35 -12.57
N GLY A 438 3.89 14.80 -12.92
CA GLY A 438 3.20 15.90 -12.27
C GLY A 438 2.44 15.49 -11.01
N SER A 439 1.68 14.40 -11.06
CA SER A 439 0.77 13.98 -9.98
C SER A 439 1.44 13.11 -8.91
N SER A 440 2.47 12.33 -9.25
CA SER A 440 3.02 11.24 -8.44
C SER A 440 1.99 10.16 -8.06
N ASP A 441 0.86 10.08 -8.77
CA ASP A 441 -0.22 9.15 -8.48
C ASP A 441 0.01 7.81 -9.20
N VAL A 442 0.40 6.79 -8.42
CA VAL A 442 0.67 5.44 -8.94
C VAL A 442 -0.62 4.69 -9.25
N ASP A 443 -1.68 4.90 -8.48
CA ASP A 443 -2.94 4.17 -8.61
C ASP A 443 -3.69 4.61 -9.87
N GLU A 444 -3.60 5.88 -10.23
CA GLU A 444 -4.13 6.39 -11.50
C GLU A 444 -3.38 5.76 -12.70
N VAL A 445 -2.06 5.61 -12.61
CA VAL A 445 -1.28 4.91 -13.66
C VAL A 445 -1.68 3.44 -13.76
N ALA A 446 -1.84 2.76 -12.63
CA ALA A 446 -2.29 1.38 -12.56
C ALA A 446 -3.67 1.21 -13.20
N THR A 447 -4.63 2.06 -12.81
CA THR A 447 -6.01 2.06 -13.32
C THR A 447 -6.01 2.26 -14.82
N ARG A 448 -5.32 3.30 -15.33
CA ARG A 448 -5.25 3.55 -16.78
C ARG A 448 -4.62 2.39 -17.53
N LEU A 449 -3.57 1.77 -17.02
CA LEU A 449 -2.96 0.61 -17.68
C LEU A 449 -3.90 -0.60 -17.73
N LEU A 450 -4.66 -0.84 -16.66
CA LEU A 450 -5.65 -1.93 -16.61
C LEU A 450 -6.86 -1.65 -17.51
N GLU A 451 -7.30 -0.40 -17.60
CA GLU A 451 -8.38 0.04 -18.49
C GLU A 451 -8.04 -0.13 -19.98
N LEU A 452 -6.76 -0.16 -20.34
CA LEU A 452 -6.35 -0.43 -21.72
C LEU A 452 -6.66 -1.87 -22.16
N GLU A 453 -6.90 -2.80 -21.23
CA GLU A 453 -7.17 -4.23 -21.47
C GLU A 453 -6.15 -4.95 -22.39
N GLU A 454 -4.92 -4.45 -22.53
CA GLU A 454 -3.90 -4.97 -23.47
C GLU A 454 -2.57 -5.36 -22.77
N PRO A 455 -2.56 -6.41 -21.94
CA PRO A 455 -1.38 -6.84 -21.19
C PRO A 455 -0.20 -7.24 -22.10
N GLY A 456 -0.46 -7.66 -23.34
CA GLY A 456 0.59 -7.98 -24.31
C GLY A 456 1.49 -6.79 -24.66
N LEU A 457 1.02 -5.55 -24.48
CA LEU A 457 1.74 -4.33 -24.83
C LEU A 457 2.39 -3.63 -23.64
N HIS A 458 2.21 -4.13 -22.41
CA HIS A 458 2.76 -3.51 -21.20
C HIS A 458 4.29 -3.35 -21.21
N HIS A 459 5.01 -4.22 -21.93
CA HIS A 459 6.45 -4.05 -22.15
C HIS A 459 6.81 -2.74 -22.89
N ILE A 460 5.89 -2.18 -23.68
CA ILE A 460 6.02 -0.89 -24.39
C ILE A 460 5.92 0.27 -23.41
N PHE A 461 5.01 0.16 -22.43
CA PHE A 461 4.90 1.11 -21.34
C PHE A 461 6.21 1.18 -20.55
N VAL A 462 6.75 0.03 -20.12
CA VAL A 462 8.04 -0.04 -19.40
C VAL A 462 9.15 0.64 -20.19
N LYS A 463 9.27 0.32 -21.49
CA LYS A 463 10.25 0.96 -22.37
C LYS A 463 10.08 2.49 -22.39
N HIS A 464 8.87 2.99 -22.57
CA HIS A 464 8.65 4.44 -22.69
C HIS A 464 8.73 5.19 -21.37
N ALA A 465 8.39 4.56 -20.24
CA ALA A 465 8.57 5.13 -18.92
C ALA A 465 10.04 5.43 -18.64
N VAL A 466 10.92 4.44 -18.84
CA VAL A 466 12.37 4.61 -18.64
C VAL A 466 12.96 5.60 -19.64
N GLN A 467 12.53 5.58 -20.91
CA GLN A 467 12.98 6.55 -21.91
C GLN A 467 12.65 7.99 -21.52
N LEU A 468 11.39 8.27 -21.15
CA LEU A 468 10.98 9.61 -20.74
C LEU A 468 11.71 10.08 -19.47
N ALA A 469 12.00 9.17 -18.55
CA ALA A 469 12.76 9.50 -17.34
C ALA A 469 14.23 9.80 -17.60
N MET A 470 14.86 9.11 -18.57
CA MET A 470 16.25 9.41 -18.98
C MET A 470 16.38 10.82 -19.56
N ASP A 471 15.35 11.30 -20.27
CA ASP A 471 15.28 12.66 -20.81
C ASP A 471 14.98 13.72 -19.72
N GLY A 472 14.53 13.28 -18.53
CA GLY A 472 14.24 14.11 -17.36
C GLY A 472 15.41 14.27 -16.39
N LYS A 473 15.12 14.80 -15.20
CA LYS A 473 16.06 14.93 -14.08
C LYS A 473 16.05 13.67 -13.22
N ASP A 474 16.93 13.60 -12.22
CA ASP A 474 16.99 12.49 -11.28
C ASP A 474 15.67 12.26 -10.53
N ARG A 475 14.85 13.30 -10.35
CA ARG A 475 13.49 13.17 -9.84
C ARG A 475 12.64 12.21 -10.68
N GLU A 476 12.50 12.48 -11.99
CA GLU A 476 11.71 11.63 -12.89
C GLU A 476 12.30 10.22 -12.98
N ARG A 477 13.63 10.09 -12.88
CA ARG A 477 14.33 8.79 -12.85
C ARG A 477 13.96 7.96 -11.63
N GLU A 478 14.01 8.55 -10.44
CA GLU A 478 13.60 7.88 -9.21
C GLU A 478 12.09 7.57 -9.23
N MET A 479 11.26 8.51 -9.71
CA MET A 479 9.81 8.31 -9.82
C MET A 479 9.46 7.09 -10.68
N VAL A 480 10.18 6.84 -11.78
CA VAL A 480 9.97 5.64 -12.61
C VAL A 480 10.44 4.37 -11.91
N CYS A 481 11.56 4.38 -11.19
CA CYS A 481 11.99 3.23 -10.40
C CYS A 481 10.92 2.84 -9.36
N VAL A 482 10.41 3.83 -8.61
CA VAL A 482 9.33 3.63 -7.63
C VAL A 482 8.05 3.14 -8.32
N LEU A 483 7.68 3.74 -9.46
CA LEU A 483 6.49 3.34 -10.23
C LEU A 483 6.57 1.88 -10.68
N LEU A 484 7.67 1.46 -11.28
CA LEU A 484 7.83 0.09 -11.77
C LEU A 484 7.81 -0.92 -10.62
N SER A 485 8.38 -0.55 -9.47
CA SER A 485 8.34 -1.37 -8.25
C SER A 485 6.95 -1.48 -7.66
N ALA A 486 6.15 -0.42 -7.70
CA ALA A 486 4.78 -0.41 -7.19
C ALA A 486 3.79 -1.14 -8.13
N LEU A 487 3.96 -1.01 -9.46
CA LEU A 487 3.15 -1.72 -10.44
C LEU A 487 3.45 -3.22 -10.51
N TYR A 488 4.60 -3.66 -10.01
CA TYR A 488 4.97 -5.07 -9.92
C TYR A 488 4.54 -5.69 -8.57
N PRO A 489 3.96 -6.90 -8.53
CA PRO A 489 3.58 -7.77 -9.65
C PRO A 489 2.13 -7.59 -10.12
N GLN A 490 1.39 -6.62 -9.56
CA GLN A 490 -0.08 -6.56 -9.68
C GLN A 490 -0.56 -6.12 -11.07
N VAL A 491 0.13 -5.17 -11.71
CA VAL A 491 -0.21 -4.62 -13.03
C VAL A 491 0.79 -5.07 -14.10
N LEU A 492 2.07 -5.14 -13.72
CA LEU A 492 3.17 -5.57 -14.58
C LEU A 492 3.70 -6.93 -14.14
N THR A 493 3.84 -7.85 -15.08
CA THR A 493 4.50 -9.14 -14.84
C THR A 493 6.01 -9.05 -15.02
N GLY A 494 6.76 -9.93 -14.36
CA GLY A 494 8.22 -10.00 -14.51
C GLY A 494 8.66 -10.25 -15.96
N ASP A 495 7.86 -10.97 -16.75
CA ASP A 495 8.11 -11.19 -18.17
C ASP A 495 7.94 -9.90 -18.99
N GLN A 496 6.88 -9.12 -18.74
CA GLN A 496 6.67 -7.81 -19.40
C GLN A 496 7.78 -6.82 -19.06
N LEU A 497 8.22 -6.78 -17.79
CA LEU A 497 9.38 -5.97 -17.36
C LEU A 497 10.66 -6.43 -18.05
N GLY A 498 10.92 -7.74 -18.08
CA GLY A 498 12.09 -8.31 -18.75
C GLY A 498 12.11 -7.99 -20.25
N GLN A 499 10.97 -8.11 -20.93
CA GLN A 499 10.82 -7.73 -22.33
C GLN A 499 11.02 -6.22 -22.54
N GLY A 500 10.50 -5.37 -21.65
CA GLY A 500 10.68 -3.92 -21.70
C GLY A 500 12.14 -3.52 -21.60
N PHE A 501 12.86 -4.06 -20.61
CA PHE A 501 14.30 -3.85 -20.44
C PHE A 501 15.14 -4.45 -21.57
N THR A 502 14.75 -5.60 -22.11
CA THR A 502 15.40 -6.18 -23.30
C THR A 502 15.29 -5.23 -24.49
N ARG A 503 14.11 -4.64 -24.72
CA ARG A 503 13.88 -3.67 -25.80
C ARG A 503 14.58 -2.34 -25.57
N LEU A 504 14.82 -1.93 -24.33
CA LEU A 504 15.62 -0.75 -23.99
C LEU A 504 17.10 -0.99 -24.33
N LEU A 505 17.65 -2.11 -23.88
CA LEU A 505 19.03 -2.53 -24.13
C LEU A 505 19.31 -2.74 -25.63
N ALA A 506 18.35 -3.32 -26.36
CA ALA A 506 18.46 -3.50 -27.81
C ALA A 506 18.47 -2.17 -28.58
N SER A 507 17.80 -1.14 -28.08
CA SER A 507 17.80 0.21 -28.67
C SER A 507 18.80 1.17 -28.00
N ALA A 508 19.79 0.66 -27.27
CA ALA A 508 20.73 1.51 -26.53
C ALA A 508 21.56 2.42 -27.45
N GLU A 509 21.91 1.96 -28.66
CA GLU A 509 22.68 2.76 -29.62
C GLU A 509 21.88 3.97 -30.13
N ASP A 510 20.59 3.77 -30.43
CA ASP A 510 19.69 4.86 -30.80
C ASP A 510 19.51 5.85 -29.64
N LEU A 511 19.38 5.34 -28.41
CA LEU A 511 19.16 6.18 -27.23
C LEU A 511 20.35 7.08 -26.90
N VAL A 512 21.58 6.63 -27.20
CA VAL A 512 22.78 7.45 -27.00
C VAL A 512 22.86 8.63 -27.97
N LEU A 513 22.19 8.54 -29.14
CA LEU A 513 22.12 9.66 -30.07
C LEU A 513 21.32 10.83 -29.49
N ASP A 514 20.26 10.54 -28.74
CA ASP A 514 19.39 11.54 -28.12
C ASP A 514 19.95 11.99 -26.75
N ASN A 515 20.54 11.08 -25.99
CA ASN A 515 21.11 11.34 -24.67
C ASN A 515 22.49 10.68 -24.52
N PRO A 516 23.60 11.45 -24.48
CA PRO A 516 24.95 10.88 -24.42
C PRO A 516 25.20 10.02 -23.17
N ASP A 517 24.46 10.25 -22.09
CA ASP A 517 24.57 9.50 -20.83
C ASP A 517 23.63 8.28 -20.77
N ALA A 518 22.82 8.02 -21.81
CA ALA A 518 21.83 6.95 -21.83
C ALA A 518 22.41 5.57 -21.48
N ALA A 519 23.62 5.27 -21.94
CA ALA A 519 24.29 4.00 -21.63
C ALA A 519 24.56 3.85 -20.11
N HIS A 520 25.01 4.93 -19.47
CA HIS A 520 25.23 4.94 -18.03
C HIS A 520 23.91 4.86 -17.26
N LEU A 521 22.91 5.67 -17.65
CA LEU A 521 21.59 5.68 -17.02
C LEU A 521 20.89 4.31 -17.13
N LEU A 522 20.96 3.64 -18.28
CA LEU A 522 20.43 2.29 -18.44
C LEU A 522 21.12 1.28 -17.53
N SER A 523 22.43 1.41 -17.28
CA SER A 523 23.11 0.57 -16.29
C SER A 523 22.57 0.82 -14.87
N LEU A 524 22.34 2.08 -14.50
CA LEU A 524 21.74 2.45 -13.22
C LEU A 524 20.31 1.91 -13.08
N PHE A 525 19.44 2.15 -14.06
CA PHE A 525 18.07 1.64 -14.05
C PHE A 525 18.02 0.12 -13.96
N THR A 526 18.82 -0.59 -14.77
CA THR A 526 18.85 -2.06 -14.74
C THR A 526 19.35 -2.56 -13.38
N GLY A 527 20.38 -1.93 -12.81
CA GLY A 527 20.88 -2.28 -11.49
C GLY A 527 19.86 -2.01 -10.39
N ARG A 528 19.18 -0.86 -10.44
CA ARG A 528 18.17 -0.46 -9.45
C ARG A 528 16.96 -1.39 -9.46
N ILE A 529 16.39 -1.68 -10.63
CA ILE A 529 15.26 -2.62 -10.76
C ILE A 529 15.61 -4.05 -10.31
N ILE A 530 16.88 -4.46 -10.42
CA ILE A 530 17.35 -5.74 -9.84
C ILE A 530 17.43 -5.66 -8.31
N ILE A 531 17.89 -4.55 -7.75
CA ILE A 531 17.97 -4.34 -6.30
C ILE A 531 16.57 -4.23 -5.67
N ASP A 532 15.62 -3.62 -6.37
CA ASP A 532 14.21 -3.51 -5.96
C ASP A 532 13.44 -4.84 -6.10
N GLU A 533 14.11 -5.93 -6.49
CA GLU A 533 13.55 -7.28 -6.69
C GLU A 533 12.46 -7.37 -7.77
N VAL A 534 12.37 -6.36 -8.63
CA VAL A 534 11.44 -6.30 -9.76
C VAL A 534 11.94 -7.14 -10.94
N LEU A 535 13.26 -7.19 -11.16
CA LEU A 535 13.90 -8.13 -12.09
C LEU A 535 14.89 -9.05 -11.37
N PRO A 536 14.92 -10.36 -11.69
CA PRO A 536 15.87 -11.27 -11.09
C PRO A 536 17.30 -11.00 -11.60
N PRO A 537 18.35 -11.21 -10.79
CA PRO A 537 19.74 -11.08 -11.25
C PRO A 537 20.09 -11.96 -12.46
N SER A 538 19.40 -13.10 -12.63
CA SER A 538 19.53 -13.97 -13.81
C SER A 538 19.10 -13.30 -15.11
N PHE A 539 18.34 -12.20 -15.06
CA PHE A 539 18.01 -11.41 -16.24
C PHE A 539 19.26 -11.00 -17.01
N LEU A 540 20.34 -10.61 -16.31
CA LEU A 540 21.60 -10.19 -16.92
C LEU A 540 22.27 -11.30 -17.75
N THR A 541 22.05 -12.58 -17.41
CA THR A 541 22.58 -13.69 -18.20
C THR A 541 21.62 -14.09 -19.32
N THR A 542 20.31 -14.07 -19.07
CA THR A 542 19.29 -14.42 -20.07
C THR A 542 19.26 -13.43 -21.23
N VAL A 543 19.34 -12.12 -20.95
CA VAL A 543 19.22 -11.08 -21.98
C VAL A 543 20.36 -11.10 -23.00
N LEU A 544 21.55 -11.57 -22.61
CA LEU A 544 22.71 -11.67 -23.50
C LEU A 544 22.49 -12.64 -24.66
N GLY A 545 21.63 -13.65 -24.50
CA GLY A 545 21.28 -14.58 -25.59
C GLY A 545 20.30 -14.01 -26.61
N VAL A 546 19.64 -12.89 -26.30
CA VAL A 546 18.63 -12.24 -27.14
C VAL A 546 19.20 -11.01 -27.86
N LEU A 547 20.19 -10.35 -27.26
CA LEU A 547 20.79 -9.14 -27.82
C LEU A 547 21.72 -9.44 -29.02
N PRO A 548 21.79 -8.53 -30.01
CA PRO A 548 22.72 -8.67 -31.13
C PRO A 548 24.19 -8.68 -30.69
N ASP A 549 25.02 -9.46 -31.39
CA ASP A 549 26.45 -9.54 -31.13
C ASP A 549 27.12 -8.15 -31.16
N LYS A 550 27.94 -7.87 -30.14
CA LYS A 550 28.73 -6.63 -29.98
C LYS A 550 27.90 -5.33 -29.89
N CYS A 551 26.59 -5.40 -29.64
CA CYS A 551 25.80 -4.19 -29.41
C CYS A 551 26.18 -3.49 -28.09
N LEU A 552 25.88 -2.19 -28.00
CA LEU A 552 26.10 -1.40 -26.78
C LEU A 552 25.35 -1.98 -25.56
N GLY A 553 24.18 -2.60 -25.77
CA GLY A 553 23.40 -3.25 -24.72
C GLY A 553 24.19 -4.32 -23.94
N ILE A 554 25.09 -5.06 -24.60
CA ILE A 554 25.97 -6.04 -23.93
C ILE A 554 26.94 -5.33 -22.97
N GLN A 555 27.50 -4.18 -23.37
CA GLN A 555 28.41 -3.41 -22.52
C GLN A 555 27.68 -2.84 -21.31
N ILE A 556 26.44 -2.38 -21.49
CA ILE A 556 25.57 -1.90 -20.40
C ILE A 556 25.32 -3.03 -19.40
N VAL A 557 24.98 -4.24 -19.86
CA VAL A 557 24.77 -5.42 -19.00
C VAL A 557 26.03 -5.79 -18.21
N GLN A 558 27.21 -5.75 -18.84
CA GLN A 558 28.50 -6.01 -18.17
C GLN A 558 28.84 -4.94 -17.13
N SER A 559 28.56 -3.68 -17.44
CA SER A 559 28.71 -2.55 -16.53
C SER A 559 27.78 -2.72 -15.31
N THR A 560 26.50 -3.02 -15.53
CA THR A 560 25.51 -3.29 -14.46
C THR A 560 25.97 -4.44 -13.57
N GLY A 561 26.45 -5.55 -14.14
CA GLY A 561 26.97 -6.68 -13.37
C GLY A 561 28.17 -6.31 -12.50
N SER A 562 29.06 -5.45 -13.02
CA SER A 562 30.21 -4.93 -12.27
C SER A 562 29.76 -4.01 -11.12
N MET A 563 28.75 -3.17 -11.35
CA MET A 563 28.16 -2.31 -10.33
C MET A 563 27.50 -3.10 -9.21
N LEU A 564 26.72 -4.12 -9.55
CA LEU A 564 26.07 -5.01 -8.57
C LEU A 564 27.08 -5.83 -7.75
N SER A 565 28.25 -6.13 -8.33
CA SER A 565 29.34 -6.86 -7.66
C SER A 565 30.21 -5.97 -6.77
N ALA A 566 30.05 -4.64 -6.83
CA ALA A 566 30.83 -3.71 -6.04
C ALA A 566 30.43 -3.76 -4.55
N ARG A 567 31.37 -3.39 -3.66
CA ARG A 567 31.06 -3.21 -2.24
C ARG A 567 30.01 -2.12 -2.09
N HIS A 568 29.02 -2.36 -1.22
CA HIS A 568 27.90 -1.45 -0.94
C HIS A 568 27.04 -1.14 -2.17
N ALA A 569 27.02 -2.04 -3.16
CA ALA A 569 26.25 -1.85 -4.40
C ALA A 569 24.76 -1.58 -4.14
N SER A 570 24.14 -2.28 -3.19
CA SER A 570 22.72 -2.11 -2.85
C SER A 570 22.41 -0.68 -2.40
N GLU A 571 23.15 -0.14 -1.43
CA GLU A 571 22.96 1.22 -0.93
C GLU A 571 23.22 2.27 -2.03
N ARG A 572 24.24 2.04 -2.87
CA ARG A 572 24.59 2.96 -3.95
C ARG A 572 23.56 2.99 -5.07
N LEU A 573 22.99 1.84 -5.42
CA LEU A 573 21.96 1.73 -6.45
C LEU A 573 20.60 2.19 -5.92
N LEU A 574 20.27 1.91 -4.65
CA LEU A 574 19.07 2.47 -3.99
C LEU A 574 19.07 4.00 -3.92
N ASN A 575 20.23 4.62 -4.02
CA ASN A 575 20.38 6.08 -4.02
C ASN A 575 21.00 6.59 -5.32
N CYS A 576 20.90 5.85 -6.43
CA CYS A 576 21.58 6.25 -7.67
C CYS A 576 20.94 7.46 -8.37
N PHE A 577 19.67 7.74 -8.08
CA PHE A 577 18.97 8.92 -8.58
C PHE A 577 18.58 9.82 -7.39
N HIS A 578 19.11 11.04 -7.37
CA HIS A 578 18.90 11.97 -6.27
C HIS A 578 17.63 12.79 -6.51
N GLY A 579 16.68 12.78 -5.56
CA GLY A 579 15.54 13.70 -5.60
C GLY A 579 14.20 13.11 -6.05
N GLY A 580 13.88 11.89 -5.62
CA GLY A 580 12.46 11.45 -5.53
C GLY A 580 11.60 12.47 -4.76
N ALA A 581 10.28 12.27 -4.69
CA ALA A 581 9.37 13.14 -3.94
C ALA A 581 9.73 13.13 -2.43
N LYS A 582 10.75 13.92 -2.06
CA LYS A 582 11.23 14.05 -0.69
C LYS A 582 10.24 14.93 0.04
N ASP A 583 9.71 14.40 1.14
CA ASP A 583 9.00 15.24 2.10
C ASP A 583 9.93 16.37 2.59
N VAL A 584 9.32 17.47 3.03
CA VAL A 584 9.99 18.65 3.57
C VAL A 584 10.93 18.27 4.71
N GLU A 585 10.60 17.25 5.51
CA GLU A 585 11.47 16.71 6.56
C GLU A 585 12.75 16.09 6.01
N GLN A 586 12.66 15.32 4.93
CA GLN A 586 13.81 14.70 4.31
C GLN A 586 14.71 15.73 3.64
N ILE A 587 14.13 16.71 2.93
CA ILE A 587 14.89 17.84 2.34
C ILE A 587 15.64 18.60 3.43
N ARG A 588 15.00 18.84 4.56
CA ARG A 588 15.62 19.50 5.72
C ARG A 588 16.75 18.66 6.32
N SER A 589 16.58 17.35 6.42
CA SER A 589 17.63 16.43 6.88
C SER A 589 18.85 16.45 5.94
N ASP A 590 18.61 16.45 4.64
CA ASP A 590 19.67 16.49 3.63
C ASP A 590 20.43 17.83 3.66
N ILE A 591 19.71 18.95 3.77
CA ILE A 591 20.31 20.28 3.97
C ILE A 591 21.17 20.30 5.24
N MET A 592 20.70 19.74 6.35
CA MET A 592 21.49 19.67 7.59
C MET A 592 22.74 18.80 7.42
N THR A 593 22.64 17.69 6.69
CA THR A 593 23.78 16.79 6.44
C THR A 593 24.83 17.48 5.57
N MET A 594 24.39 18.12 4.48
CA MET A 594 25.23 18.92 3.58
C MET A 594 25.97 20.04 4.33
N LEU A 595 25.28 20.77 5.20
CA LEU A 595 25.90 21.84 6.01
C LEU A 595 26.90 21.29 7.03
N ARG A 596 26.61 20.15 7.67
CA ARG A 596 27.57 19.50 8.58
C ARG A 596 28.82 19.03 7.85
N GLU A 597 28.66 18.43 6.66
CA GLU A 597 29.78 18.02 5.82
C GLU A 597 30.61 19.22 5.37
N TYR A 598 29.95 20.29 4.92
CA TYR A 598 30.62 21.55 4.61
C TYR A 598 31.42 22.09 5.80
N MET A 599 30.86 22.02 7.00
CA MET A 599 31.54 22.51 8.19
C MET A 599 32.85 21.78 8.48
N LEU A 600 32.98 20.53 8.02
CA LEU A 600 34.20 19.73 8.11
C LEU A 600 35.12 19.89 6.89
N SER A 601 34.56 19.84 5.68
CA SER A 601 35.31 19.81 4.41
C SER A 601 35.74 21.19 3.91
N LYS A 602 34.93 22.22 4.21
CA LYS A 602 34.99 23.57 3.63
C LYS A 602 34.89 23.61 2.10
N ASP A 603 34.37 22.56 1.48
CA ASP A 603 34.19 22.48 0.02
C ASP A 603 32.85 23.09 -0.41
N ILE A 604 32.88 24.34 -0.88
CA ILE A 604 31.68 25.07 -1.32
C ILE A 604 31.12 24.47 -2.63
N LYS A 605 31.96 23.88 -3.49
CA LYS A 605 31.50 23.31 -4.76
C LYS A 605 30.67 22.06 -4.56
N GLU A 606 31.01 21.27 -3.53
CA GLU A 606 30.20 20.11 -3.17
C GLU A 606 28.81 20.54 -2.67
N VAL A 607 28.75 21.59 -1.83
CA VAL A 607 27.45 22.16 -1.38
C VAL A 607 26.64 22.67 -2.56
N SER A 608 27.27 23.38 -3.50
CA SER A 608 26.63 23.83 -4.74
C SER A 608 26.03 22.67 -5.54
N ARG A 609 26.80 21.60 -5.73
CA ARG A 609 26.34 20.38 -6.41
C ARG A 609 25.15 19.75 -5.69
N CYS A 610 25.27 19.52 -4.38
CA CYS A 610 24.19 18.93 -3.59
C CYS A 610 22.92 19.81 -3.58
N LEU A 611 23.06 21.14 -3.55
CA LEU A 611 21.94 22.07 -3.59
C LEU A 611 21.22 22.03 -4.95
N HIS A 612 21.97 21.93 -6.05
CA HIS A 612 21.41 21.74 -7.39
C HIS A 612 20.68 20.39 -7.50
N ASP A 613 21.26 19.31 -6.95
CA ASP A 613 20.67 17.97 -6.96
C ASP A 613 19.37 17.90 -6.14
N LEU A 614 19.24 18.71 -5.09
CA LEU A 614 17.98 18.84 -4.35
C LEU A 614 16.84 19.47 -5.19
N SER A 615 17.15 20.25 -6.22
CA SER A 615 16.17 20.82 -7.17
C SER A 615 14.98 21.58 -6.52
N VAL A 616 15.21 22.26 -5.38
CA VAL A 616 14.17 23.03 -4.65
C VAL A 616 14.50 24.52 -4.49
N PRO A 617 14.57 25.30 -5.60
CA PRO A 617 15.01 26.70 -5.57
C PRO A 617 14.16 27.61 -4.69
N PHE A 618 12.87 27.28 -4.49
CA PHE A 618 11.97 28.06 -3.65
C PHE A 618 12.12 27.78 -2.14
N TYR A 619 12.94 26.79 -1.78
CA TYR A 619 13.19 26.36 -0.40
C TYR A 619 14.64 26.62 0.06
N HIS A 620 15.47 27.25 -0.78
CA HIS A 620 16.85 27.60 -0.43
C HIS A 620 16.95 28.48 0.83
N HIS A 621 15.90 29.22 1.19
CA HIS A 621 15.83 29.96 2.45
C HIS A 621 16.00 29.09 3.70
N GLU A 622 15.69 27.78 3.63
CA GLU A 622 15.93 26.85 4.75
C GLU A 622 17.43 26.56 4.89
N LEU A 623 18.18 26.40 3.79
CA LEU A 623 19.64 26.27 3.84
C LEU A 623 20.27 27.51 4.46
N VAL A 624 19.86 28.70 4.04
CA VAL A 624 20.35 29.97 4.60
C VAL A 624 20.05 30.05 6.09
N ARG A 625 18.81 29.76 6.50
CA ARG A 625 18.41 29.74 7.92
C ARG A 625 19.28 28.80 8.74
N ARG A 626 19.44 27.54 8.32
CA ARG A 626 20.22 26.54 9.07
C ARG A 626 21.71 26.85 9.11
N ALA A 627 22.27 27.35 8.01
CA ALA A 627 23.65 27.78 7.98
C ALA A 627 23.89 28.91 8.99
N LEU A 628 22.98 29.89 9.06
CA LEU A 628 23.04 30.98 10.03
C LEU A 628 22.89 30.48 11.48
N GLU A 629 21.99 29.54 11.76
CA GLU A 629 21.87 28.89 13.08
C GLU A 629 23.18 28.19 13.49
N MET A 630 23.80 27.42 12.58
CA MET A 630 25.10 26.78 12.82
C MET A 630 26.24 27.80 13.01
N ALA A 631 26.14 28.96 12.37
CA ALA A 631 27.12 30.03 12.52
C ALA A 631 27.12 30.64 13.94
N LEU A 632 26.02 30.52 14.69
CA LEU A 632 25.93 31.05 16.06
C LEU A 632 26.79 30.27 17.05
N GLU A 633 27.20 29.05 16.72
CA GLU A 633 27.97 28.16 17.62
C GLU A 633 29.39 28.66 17.89
N SER A 634 30.09 29.20 16.88
CA SER A 634 31.48 29.65 17.01
C SER A 634 31.89 30.69 15.96
N ASP A 635 32.91 31.48 16.26
CA ASP A 635 33.43 32.50 15.32
C ASP A 635 34.06 31.85 14.07
N MET A 636 34.57 30.62 14.20
CA MET A 636 35.02 29.84 13.03
C MET A 636 33.85 29.44 12.12
N ALA A 637 32.66 29.19 12.69
CA ALA A 637 31.46 28.90 11.94
C ALA A 637 30.93 30.16 11.24
N VAL A 638 30.96 31.32 11.92
CA VAL A 638 30.67 32.63 11.31
C VAL A 638 31.47 32.86 10.04
N GLU A 639 32.78 32.63 10.08
CA GLU A 639 33.66 32.85 8.92
C GLU A 639 33.39 31.86 7.78
N ALA A 640 33.18 30.57 8.09
CA ALA A 640 32.88 29.56 7.09
C ALA A 640 31.53 29.82 6.40
N VAL A 641 30.48 30.05 7.19
CA VAL A 641 29.14 30.32 6.66
C VAL A 641 29.11 31.61 5.85
N SER A 642 29.81 32.66 6.29
CA SER A 642 29.92 33.91 5.53
C SER A 642 30.48 33.68 4.13
N LYS A 643 31.58 32.92 4.00
CA LYS A 643 32.19 32.62 2.69
C LYS A 643 31.29 31.81 1.77
N MET A 644 30.55 30.86 2.34
CA MET A 644 29.60 30.05 1.57
C MET A 644 28.42 30.89 1.06
N LEU A 645 27.84 31.74 1.91
CA LEU A 645 26.72 32.60 1.51
C LEU A 645 27.16 33.69 0.54
N GLU A 646 28.37 34.23 0.68
CA GLU A 646 28.99 35.15 -0.30
C GLU A 646 29.09 34.50 -1.67
N TYR A 647 29.64 33.27 -1.74
CA TYR A 647 29.74 32.53 -2.99
C TYR A 647 28.37 32.30 -3.64
N PHE A 648 27.35 31.91 -2.86
CA PHE A 648 26.01 31.66 -3.41
C PHE A 648 25.27 32.93 -3.83
N ALA A 649 25.55 34.06 -3.20
CA ALA A 649 25.04 35.36 -3.63
C ALA A 649 25.71 35.78 -4.94
N ASP A 650 27.03 35.66 -5.04
CA ASP A 650 27.81 36.03 -6.22
C ASP A 650 27.53 35.12 -7.43
N SER A 651 27.34 33.81 -7.19
CA SER A 651 27.02 32.83 -8.24
C SER A 651 25.55 32.89 -8.69
N GLY A 652 24.68 33.52 -7.89
CA GLY A 652 23.23 33.57 -8.14
C GLY A 652 22.50 32.25 -7.89
N GLU A 653 23.15 31.26 -7.28
CA GLU A 653 22.53 29.97 -6.92
C GLU A 653 21.42 30.13 -5.87
N ILE A 654 21.56 31.12 -4.97
CA ILE A 654 20.52 31.52 -4.05
C ILE A 654 20.12 32.94 -4.40
N ASN A 655 18.88 33.10 -4.88
CA ASN A 655 18.37 34.43 -5.19
C ASN A 655 18.19 35.28 -3.92
N GLU A 656 18.24 36.61 -4.09
CA GLU A 656 18.16 37.60 -3.02
C GLU A 656 16.89 37.42 -2.15
N THR A 657 15.78 36.99 -2.75
CA THR A 657 14.50 36.77 -2.04
C THR A 657 14.62 35.60 -1.06
N GLN A 658 15.25 34.50 -1.48
CA GLN A 658 15.50 33.33 -0.65
C GLN A 658 16.55 33.64 0.43
N MET A 659 17.59 34.41 0.08
CA MET A 659 18.59 34.89 1.02
C MET A 659 17.94 35.72 2.13
N LYS A 660 17.19 36.77 1.76
CA LYS A 660 16.48 37.64 2.70
C LYS A 660 15.50 36.87 3.59
N LYS A 661 14.70 35.96 3.01
CA LYS A 661 13.77 35.14 3.78
C LYS A 661 14.49 34.25 4.81
N GLY A 662 15.68 33.75 4.51
CA GLY A 662 16.50 33.00 5.47
C GLY A 662 16.98 33.86 6.64
N PHE A 663 17.53 35.04 6.36
CA PHE A 663 17.97 36.00 7.38
C PHE A 663 16.81 36.50 8.26
N ASP A 664 15.66 36.83 7.68
CA ASP A 664 14.48 37.31 8.41
C ASP A 664 13.96 36.25 9.38
N ARG A 665 14.01 34.96 9.00
CA ARG A 665 13.59 33.85 9.88
C ARG A 665 14.48 33.71 11.10
N VAL A 666 15.80 33.80 10.94
CA VAL A 666 16.73 33.74 12.09
C VAL A 666 16.61 34.99 12.95
N ALA A 667 16.45 36.17 12.35
CA ALA A 667 16.22 37.42 13.07
C ALA A 667 14.97 37.35 13.95
N GLY A 668 13.88 36.74 13.46
CA GLY A 668 12.63 36.56 14.22
C GLY A 668 12.73 35.59 15.40
N MET A 669 13.71 34.70 15.42
CA MET A 669 13.94 33.72 16.51
C MET A 669 15.19 34.05 17.35
N LEU A 670 15.86 35.17 17.07
CA LEU A 670 17.19 35.47 17.62
C LEU A 670 17.19 35.63 19.15
N ASP A 671 16.08 36.12 19.71
CA ASP A 671 15.94 36.24 21.18
C ASP A 671 15.87 34.88 21.87
N ASP A 672 15.22 33.90 21.24
CA ASP A 672 15.11 32.53 21.75
C ASP A 672 16.44 31.78 21.56
N LEU A 673 17.04 31.87 20.36
CA LEU A 673 18.35 31.30 20.07
C LEU A 673 19.46 31.88 20.97
N ALA A 674 19.32 33.12 21.44
CA ALA A 674 20.29 33.72 22.38
C ALA A 674 20.30 33.04 23.76
N LEU A 675 19.25 32.28 24.10
CA LEU A 675 19.22 31.46 25.33
C LEU A 675 20.22 30.30 25.24
N ASP A 676 20.30 29.67 24.07
CA ASP A 676 21.21 28.55 23.81
C ASP A 676 22.61 29.02 23.39
N TYR A 677 22.70 30.17 22.72
CA TYR A 677 23.94 30.77 22.22
C TYR A 677 24.13 32.17 22.82
N PRO A 678 24.87 32.32 23.95
CA PRO A 678 25.01 33.60 24.65
C PRO A 678 25.59 34.74 23.80
N GLN A 679 26.40 34.42 22.78
CA GLN A 679 26.97 35.37 21.82
C GLN A 679 26.23 35.39 20.47
N GLY A 680 25.08 34.72 20.37
CA GLY A 680 24.33 34.55 19.12
C GLY A 680 23.93 35.88 18.47
N LYS A 681 23.52 36.87 19.27
CA LYS A 681 23.15 38.22 18.78
C LYS A 681 24.32 38.95 18.11
N GLU A 682 25.50 38.88 18.72
CA GLU A 682 26.72 39.54 18.20
C GLU A 682 27.23 38.84 16.94
N ARG A 683 27.23 37.50 16.93
CA ARG A 683 27.62 36.69 15.77
C ARG A 683 26.69 36.88 14.58
N PHE A 684 25.37 36.89 14.83
CA PHE A 684 24.38 37.17 13.79
C PHE A 684 24.55 38.59 13.21
N ALA A 685 24.78 39.60 14.07
CA ALA A 685 25.03 40.97 13.62
C ALA A 685 26.29 41.07 12.75
N THR A 686 27.33 40.29 13.07
CA THR A 686 28.58 40.23 12.28
C THR A 686 28.33 39.69 10.87
N ILE A 687 27.57 38.60 10.73
CA ILE A 687 27.23 38.04 9.41
C ILE A 687 26.32 38.97 8.64
N LYS A 688 25.35 39.59 9.33
CA LYS A 688 24.43 40.55 8.71
C LYS A 688 25.18 41.78 8.17
N ALA A 689 26.14 42.31 8.90
CA ALA A 689 26.99 43.41 8.42
C ALA A 689 27.75 43.02 7.14
N LYS A 690 28.33 41.82 7.09
CA LYS A 690 28.96 41.29 5.86
C LYS A 690 27.96 41.14 4.71
N ALA A 691 26.74 40.70 5.00
CA ALA A 691 25.68 40.56 4.00
C ALA A 691 25.20 41.91 3.43
N ASP A 692 25.11 42.93 4.28
CA ASP A 692 24.76 44.30 3.89
C ASP A 692 25.91 44.94 3.08
N GLU A 693 27.17 44.74 3.48
CA GLU A 693 28.36 45.18 2.73
C GLU A 693 28.46 44.50 1.35
N GLY A 694 28.18 43.19 1.31
CA GLY A 694 28.20 42.38 0.08
C GLY A 694 26.94 42.48 -0.77
N LYS A 695 25.93 43.27 -0.35
CA LYS A 695 24.62 43.42 -1.03
C LYS A 695 23.87 42.11 -1.29
N TRP A 696 24.02 41.11 -0.41
CA TRP A 696 23.34 39.83 -0.57
C TRP A 696 21.80 39.92 -0.39
N LEU A 697 21.34 41.04 0.20
CA LEU A 697 19.96 41.25 0.65
C LEU A 697 19.23 42.39 -0.09
N GLU A 698 19.92 43.12 -0.97
CA GLU A 698 19.35 44.23 -1.76
C GLU A 698 19.00 43.77 -3.17
N ALA A 699 17.84 44.17 -3.67
CA ALA A 699 17.47 43.88 -5.05
C ALA A 699 18.30 44.69 -6.04
N ALA A 700 18.93 44.03 -7.02
CA ALA A 700 19.51 44.73 -8.15
C ALA A 700 18.48 45.72 -8.75
N PRO A 701 18.85 46.99 -9.04
CA PRO A 701 17.93 47.92 -9.68
C PRO A 701 17.48 47.31 -11.00
N LYS A 702 16.15 47.19 -11.17
CA LYS A 702 15.54 46.76 -12.44
C LYS A 702 16.20 47.52 -13.58
N ALA A 703 16.96 46.83 -14.41
CA ALA A 703 17.39 47.37 -15.68
C ALA A 703 16.12 47.60 -16.51
N GLU A 704 15.80 48.86 -16.79
CA GLU A 704 14.89 49.23 -17.86
C GLU A 704 15.56 48.85 -19.20
N ALA A 705 15.15 47.73 -19.79
CA ALA A 705 14.94 47.47 -21.22
C ALA A 705 14.96 45.96 -21.51
#